data_AF-A0A9D4K8T0-F1
#
_entry.id   AF-A0A9D4K8T0-F1
#
_cell.length_a   1.000
_cell.length_b   1.000
_cell.length_c   1.000
_cell.angle_alpha   90.00
_cell.angle_beta   90.00
_cell.angle_gamma   90.00
#
_symmetry.space_group_name_H-M   'P 1'
#
loop_
_entity.id
_entity.type
_entity.pdbx_description
1 polymer ?
#
loop_
_entity_poly.entity_id
_entity_poly.type
_entity_poly.pdbx_seq_one_letter_code
_entity_poly.pdbx_strand_id
1 'polypeptide(L)'
;MAHFDSDSSSSEDLDIDDISVSDLAMSANSDTTDFGSIAVSVVKADICNLQVKVDVVVNTCPGSLDLTSSATSKALLTRGGPTIAQELLGKGPITEGAIVVTSGGNLTCKKIYHTTLKSRRHNHAQGVKTLMNACLTQAESSRYTSIAFPALGTGNLKYPKQVVASAMFGAIEAYNNKHTGTCIRSVFFVIFPTNTDVYSAFTCASKKEDTSPREAKSGTVLGVTIKVNVGSLVEQTADAIMTTTTRALDLNNGNLCKSVLAEGGPGLQTECKAKYPNGLKHGDIAVISAGKLNTCKYVYCGAIPRFDRNEPGIGNPEDLYKQVITSCLQQAAKDGLTSICFPALGTGRLKYPPFHAARYTLTAISAFLSDNPNTSIQTVIIAVHNTSDVVRSTLGAYESELKRLTGRTPSVQSMASMGEAPDRMTPEFCAYMYKANILPPPYWTKFRDDQSIKEWASEQEQTLELVDVDEDEFEAIATIVNQSWRADKHTLGRDAEGLAVLGYTGLDITEIKRVENLTLYEQYANKRQQIFCESGKAGLYPVLEKVPGIKNGQSTIKSLLNGEWADRLYAEVNEEYFLHGTKPENVESVYTQGLDPRLANKAVLGAAVYMAESSTKADQYADARNSRQTTGLTLFLVRACLGNICRVTKCRQMRRPPCTDSTCSVDECTHVERYDSVVEEEQYIFREFVVYDRTQVYPEYVITYDRV
;
A
#
# COMPACT_ATOMS: atom_id res chain seq x y z
N MET A 1 46.65 -39.71 -65.17
CA MET A 1 45.79 -39.47 -63.99
C MET A 1 44.92 -38.27 -64.32
N ALA A 2 43.61 -38.51 -64.35
CA ALA A 2 42.65 -37.87 -65.23
C ALA A 2 41.93 -36.64 -64.64
N HIS A 3 41.37 -35.87 -65.57
CA HIS A 3 40.35 -34.81 -65.50
C HIS A 3 39.19 -35.05 -64.52
N PHE A 4 38.54 -33.96 -64.10
CA PHE A 4 37.07 -33.80 -63.93
C PHE A 4 36.78 -32.29 -63.86
N ASP A 5 36.29 -31.63 -64.91
CA ASP A 5 34.92 -31.56 -65.46
C ASP A 5 33.93 -30.70 -64.67
N SER A 6 33.41 -29.71 -65.39
CA SER A 6 32.19 -28.94 -65.13
C SER A 6 30.95 -29.80 -65.38
N ASP A 7 29.91 -29.72 -64.54
CA ASP A 7 28.54 -29.56 -65.05
C ASP A 7 27.50 -29.15 -64.00
N SER A 8 26.41 -28.66 -64.58
CA SER A 8 25.20 -28.02 -64.08
C SER A 8 24.11 -28.95 -63.51
N SER A 9 22.99 -28.35 -63.09
CA SER A 9 21.69 -28.92 -62.66
C SER A 9 21.60 -29.31 -61.17
N SER A 10 20.50 -29.13 -60.43
CA SER A 10 19.10 -28.86 -60.77
C SER A 10 18.41 -28.23 -59.55
N SER A 11 17.39 -27.43 -59.85
CA SER A 11 16.36 -26.94 -58.95
C SER A 11 15.58 -28.08 -58.29
N GLU A 12 15.55 -28.11 -56.97
CA GLU A 12 14.41 -28.66 -56.23
C GLU A 12 13.78 -27.49 -55.47
N ASP A 13 12.68 -26.98 -56.04
CA ASP A 13 11.73 -26.12 -55.36
C ASP A 13 11.13 -26.93 -54.20
N LEU A 14 11.43 -26.52 -52.97
CA LEU A 14 10.67 -26.94 -51.79
C LEU A 14 9.77 -25.78 -51.40
N ASP A 15 8.47 -26.02 -51.53
CA ASP A 15 7.36 -25.13 -51.19
C ASP A 15 7.54 -24.52 -49.78
N ILE A 16 7.80 -23.21 -49.73
CA ILE A 16 7.77 -22.39 -48.51
C ILE A 16 6.34 -21.88 -48.35
N ASP A 17 5.41 -22.78 -48.01
CA ASP A 17 4.04 -22.42 -47.65
C ASP A 17 3.55 -23.37 -46.54
N ASP A 18 4.24 -23.42 -45.38
CA ASP A 18 3.62 -23.83 -44.11
C ASP A 18 4.49 -23.58 -42.85
N ILE A 19 5.11 -22.40 -42.73
CA ILE A 19 5.72 -22.00 -41.44
C ILE A 19 4.64 -21.36 -40.59
N SER A 20 4.21 -22.06 -39.54
CA SER A 20 3.22 -21.57 -38.59
C SER A 20 3.73 -20.32 -37.85
N VAL A 21 2.86 -19.36 -37.55
CA VAL A 21 3.20 -18.12 -36.82
C VAL A 21 3.82 -18.42 -35.43
N SER A 22 3.57 -19.61 -34.88
CA SER A 22 4.24 -20.13 -33.67
C SER A 22 5.74 -20.35 -33.84
N ASP A 23 6.20 -20.73 -35.03
CA ASP A 23 7.60 -21.10 -35.27
C ASP A 23 8.52 -19.87 -35.41
N LEU A 24 7.99 -18.73 -35.87
CA LEU A 24 8.72 -17.46 -35.94
C LEU A 24 8.87 -16.77 -34.57
N ALA A 25 8.02 -17.09 -33.58
CA ALA A 25 8.10 -16.55 -32.22
C ALA A 25 9.25 -17.14 -31.39
N MET A 26 9.86 -18.24 -31.84
CA MET A 26 10.93 -18.96 -31.14
C MET A 26 12.32 -18.29 -31.23
N SER A 27 12.49 -17.19 -31.97
CA SER A 27 13.81 -16.53 -32.14
C SER A 27 13.94 -15.13 -31.53
N ALA A 28 12.93 -14.63 -30.80
CA ALA A 28 13.03 -13.35 -30.08
C ALA A 28 12.43 -13.48 -28.67
N ASN A 29 13.18 -13.06 -27.65
CA ASN A 29 12.82 -12.97 -26.21
C ASN A 29 11.33 -12.62 -25.97
N SER A 30 10.43 -13.60 -25.95
CA SER A 30 9.00 -13.41 -25.72
C SER A 30 8.45 -14.51 -24.82
N ASP A 31 7.77 -14.10 -23.75
CA ASP A 31 7.04 -15.01 -22.86
C ASP A 31 5.62 -15.15 -23.40
N THR A 32 5.20 -16.38 -23.75
CA THR A 32 3.87 -16.67 -24.33
C THR A 32 3.00 -17.46 -23.36
N THR A 33 1.73 -17.06 -23.23
CA THR A 33 0.70 -17.65 -22.35
C THR A 33 -0.55 -17.99 -23.14
N ASP A 34 -1.00 -19.24 -23.08
CA ASP A 34 -2.20 -19.68 -23.80
C ASP A 34 -3.47 -19.63 -22.94
N PHE A 35 -4.48 -18.88 -23.40
CA PHE A 35 -5.83 -18.83 -22.83
C PHE A 35 -6.80 -19.52 -23.78
N GLY A 36 -6.84 -20.86 -23.73
CA GLY A 36 -7.69 -21.67 -24.59
C GLY A 36 -7.35 -21.51 -26.07
N SER A 37 -8.15 -20.72 -26.81
CA SER A 37 -7.97 -20.49 -28.25
C SER A 37 -7.14 -19.25 -28.60
N ILE A 38 -6.76 -18.46 -27.59
CA ILE A 38 -6.00 -17.22 -27.75
C ILE A 38 -4.62 -17.40 -27.12
N ALA A 39 -3.56 -17.27 -27.93
CA ALA A 39 -2.18 -17.16 -27.48
C ALA A 39 -1.84 -15.70 -27.16
N VAL A 40 -1.22 -15.43 -26.01
CA VAL A 40 -0.85 -14.09 -25.56
C VAL A 40 0.66 -14.00 -25.42
N SER A 41 1.32 -13.12 -26.16
CA SER A 41 2.78 -12.94 -26.09
C SER A 41 3.14 -11.56 -25.52
N VAL A 42 4.03 -11.55 -24.53
CA VAL A 42 4.64 -10.31 -24.02
C VAL A 42 5.92 -10.04 -24.81
N VAL A 43 5.99 -8.89 -25.48
CA VAL A 43 7.08 -8.57 -26.42
C VAL A 43 7.75 -7.25 -26.06
N LYS A 44 9.08 -7.24 -25.94
CA LYS A 44 9.86 -5.99 -25.91
C LYS A 44 10.04 -5.46 -27.33
N ALA A 45 9.21 -4.51 -27.74
CA ALA A 45 9.30 -3.91 -29.05
C ALA A 45 8.68 -2.51 -29.08
N ASP A 46 8.97 -1.78 -30.16
CA ASP A 46 8.22 -0.60 -30.53
C ASP A 46 6.94 -1.04 -31.26
N ILE A 47 5.78 -0.69 -30.71
CA ILE A 47 4.48 -1.06 -31.28
C ILE A 47 4.27 -0.51 -32.71
N CYS A 48 5.03 0.51 -33.09
CA CYS A 48 4.99 1.10 -34.44
C CYS A 48 5.95 0.40 -35.41
N ASN A 49 6.74 -0.59 -34.96
CA ASN A 49 7.66 -1.37 -35.78
C ASN A 49 7.76 -2.81 -35.26
N LEU A 50 6.61 -3.49 -35.24
CA LEU A 50 6.55 -4.91 -34.91
C LEU A 50 7.09 -5.74 -36.08
N GLN A 51 8.03 -6.63 -35.78
CA GLN A 51 8.54 -7.60 -36.76
C GLN A 51 7.45 -8.63 -37.16
N VAL A 52 6.49 -8.86 -36.28
CA VAL A 52 5.33 -9.71 -36.53
C VAL A 52 4.18 -8.87 -37.10
N LYS A 53 3.58 -9.35 -38.19
CA LYS A 53 2.39 -8.71 -38.78
C LYS A 53 1.18 -8.94 -37.87
N VAL A 54 0.56 -7.86 -37.40
CA VAL A 54 -0.65 -7.88 -36.58
C VAL A 54 -1.79 -7.19 -37.32
N ASP A 55 -3.02 -7.68 -37.22
CA ASP A 55 -4.15 -7.07 -37.92
C ASP A 55 -4.52 -5.71 -37.31
N VAL A 56 -4.51 -5.62 -35.98
CA VAL A 56 -4.94 -4.43 -35.24
C VAL A 56 -3.86 -3.96 -34.28
N VAL A 57 -3.58 -2.66 -34.27
CA VAL A 57 -2.79 -1.99 -33.22
C VAL A 57 -3.69 -1.09 -32.39
N VAL A 58 -3.59 -1.16 -31.07
CA VAL A 58 -4.35 -0.30 -30.15
C VAL A 58 -3.54 0.92 -29.74
N ASN A 59 -4.17 2.09 -29.76
CA ASN A 59 -3.60 3.35 -29.35
C ASN A 59 -4.46 4.00 -28.26
N THR A 60 -3.85 4.33 -27.13
CA THR A 60 -4.47 5.15 -26.08
C THR A 60 -4.06 6.61 -26.23
N CYS A 61 -5.04 7.49 -26.36
CA CYS A 61 -4.87 8.94 -26.52
C CYS A 61 -5.91 9.71 -25.67
N PRO A 62 -5.76 11.04 -25.50
CA PRO A 62 -6.80 11.84 -24.85
C PRO A 62 -8.14 11.74 -25.60
N GLY A 63 -9.25 11.99 -24.91
CA GLY A 63 -10.58 11.96 -25.52
C GLY A 63 -10.74 12.92 -26.71
N SER A 64 -9.92 13.97 -26.81
CA SER A 64 -9.88 14.85 -27.98
C SER A 64 -9.35 14.19 -29.26
N LEU A 65 -8.78 12.97 -29.18
CA LEU A 65 -8.04 12.30 -30.25
C LEU A 65 -6.78 13.06 -30.70
N ASP A 66 -6.25 13.95 -29.86
CA ASP A 66 -4.97 14.61 -30.12
C ASP A 66 -3.81 13.63 -29.96
N LEU A 67 -3.27 13.18 -31.11
CA LEU A 67 -2.15 12.25 -31.16
C LEU A 67 -0.79 12.90 -30.85
N THR A 68 -0.73 14.22 -30.67
CA THR A 68 0.50 14.97 -30.41
C THR A 68 0.85 15.10 -28.93
N SER A 69 0.07 14.48 -28.04
CA SER A 69 0.23 14.62 -26.59
C SER A 69 0.89 13.42 -25.90
N SER A 70 0.85 12.24 -26.50
CA SER A 70 1.43 11.00 -25.93
C SER A 70 2.57 10.47 -26.81
N ALA A 71 3.61 9.90 -26.20
CA ALA A 71 4.77 9.39 -26.93
C ALA A 71 4.38 8.28 -27.94
N THR A 72 3.52 7.35 -27.52
CA THR A 72 3.01 6.27 -28.38
C THR A 72 2.16 6.82 -29.53
N SER A 73 1.27 7.77 -29.27
CA SER A 73 0.42 8.36 -30.32
C SER A 73 1.25 9.19 -31.31
N LYS A 74 2.27 9.92 -30.85
CA LYS A 74 3.22 10.63 -31.72
C LYS A 74 3.96 9.66 -32.64
N ALA A 75 4.45 8.55 -32.09
CA ALA A 75 5.19 7.55 -32.85
C ALA A 75 4.31 6.91 -33.95
N LEU A 76 3.05 6.59 -33.61
CA LEU A 76 2.07 6.07 -34.58
C LEU A 76 1.77 7.09 -35.67
N LEU A 77 1.55 8.36 -35.33
CA LEU A 77 1.30 9.41 -36.32
C LEU A 77 2.51 9.62 -37.24
N THR A 78 3.71 9.65 -36.67
CA THR A 78 4.96 9.88 -37.41
C THR A 78 5.22 8.76 -38.41
N ARG A 79 5.07 7.50 -37.98
CA ARG A 79 5.38 6.35 -38.83
C ARG A 79 4.25 5.93 -39.74
N GLY A 80 3.01 6.03 -39.30
CA GLY A 80 1.85 5.70 -40.12
C GLY A 80 1.46 6.78 -41.13
N GLY A 81 2.04 7.98 -41.03
CA GLY A 81 1.86 9.05 -42.01
C GLY A 81 0.59 9.87 -41.81
N PRO A 82 0.39 10.90 -42.65
CA PRO A 82 -0.65 11.92 -42.45
C PRO A 82 -2.08 11.36 -42.58
N THR A 83 -2.27 10.23 -43.25
CA THR A 83 -3.57 9.58 -43.44
C THR A 83 -4.27 9.28 -42.12
N ILE A 84 -3.52 8.90 -41.07
CA ILE A 84 -4.10 8.64 -39.74
C ILE A 84 -4.75 9.90 -39.17
N ALA A 85 -4.06 11.04 -39.22
CA ALA A 85 -4.62 12.30 -38.72
C ALA A 85 -5.82 12.77 -39.56
N GLN A 86 -5.77 12.59 -40.89
CA GLN A 86 -6.89 12.90 -41.78
C GLN A 86 -8.12 12.07 -41.45
N GLU A 87 -7.95 10.77 -41.20
CA GLU A 87 -9.05 9.88 -40.84
C GLU A 87 -9.63 10.14 -39.44
N LEU A 88 -8.92 10.85 -38.55
CA LEU A 88 -9.40 11.23 -37.23
C LEU A 88 -10.09 12.60 -37.18
N LEU A 89 -9.99 13.39 -38.26
CA LEU A 89 -10.54 14.73 -38.33
C LEU A 89 -12.06 14.70 -38.05
N GLY A 90 -12.50 15.42 -37.02
CA GLY A 90 -13.92 15.53 -36.65
C GLY A 90 -14.51 14.30 -35.95
N LYS A 91 -13.71 13.29 -35.57
CA LYS A 91 -14.19 12.09 -34.86
C LYS A 91 -14.14 12.19 -33.33
N GLY A 92 -13.55 13.27 -32.80
CA GLY A 92 -13.52 13.57 -31.36
C GLY A 92 -14.60 14.59 -30.96
N PRO A 93 -14.87 14.76 -29.66
CA PRO A 93 -14.28 14.03 -28.55
C PRO A 93 -14.91 12.64 -28.34
N ILE A 94 -14.13 11.70 -27.80
CA ILE A 94 -14.58 10.37 -27.41
C ILE A 94 -14.50 10.14 -25.90
N THR A 95 -15.33 9.25 -25.39
CA THR A 95 -15.34 8.83 -23.98
C THR A 95 -14.73 7.44 -23.80
N GLU A 96 -14.35 7.11 -22.57
CA GLU A 96 -13.86 5.77 -22.20
C GLU A 96 -14.79 4.65 -22.70
N GLY A 97 -14.21 3.61 -23.31
CA GLY A 97 -14.94 2.50 -23.94
C GLY A 97 -15.31 2.73 -25.42
N ALA A 98 -15.23 3.97 -25.91
CA ALA A 98 -15.37 4.24 -27.35
C ALA A 98 -14.08 3.89 -28.11
N ILE A 99 -14.26 3.42 -29.35
CA ILE A 99 -13.17 3.07 -30.26
C ILE A 99 -13.38 3.80 -31.57
N VAL A 100 -12.37 4.56 -31.99
CA VAL A 100 -12.31 5.17 -33.32
C VAL A 100 -11.31 4.40 -34.16
N VAL A 101 -11.76 3.94 -35.32
CA VAL A 101 -10.96 3.09 -36.20
C VAL A 101 -10.39 3.93 -37.35
N THR A 102 -9.10 3.73 -37.63
CA THR A 102 -8.42 4.22 -38.83
C THR A 102 -7.76 3.07 -39.59
N SER A 103 -7.31 3.31 -40.82
CA SER A 103 -6.31 2.48 -41.49
C SER A 103 -4.98 2.49 -40.74
N GLY A 104 -4.11 1.52 -41.02
CA GLY A 104 -2.73 1.50 -40.53
C GLY A 104 -1.83 2.58 -41.14
N GLY A 105 -2.29 3.29 -42.18
CA GLY A 105 -1.45 4.17 -42.98
C GLY A 105 -0.24 3.42 -43.53
N ASN A 106 0.96 3.91 -43.24
CA ASN A 106 2.24 3.29 -43.62
C ASN A 106 2.69 2.18 -42.65
N LEU A 107 1.93 1.87 -41.60
CA LEU A 107 2.24 0.76 -40.69
C LEU A 107 1.85 -0.59 -41.31
N THR A 108 2.43 -1.67 -40.81
CA THR A 108 2.18 -3.03 -41.28
C THR A 108 0.82 -3.60 -40.84
N CYS A 109 0.14 -2.94 -39.89
CA CYS A 109 -1.17 -3.35 -39.40
C CYS A 109 -2.31 -2.92 -40.34
N LYS A 110 -3.43 -3.65 -40.32
CA LYS A 110 -4.60 -3.32 -41.15
C LYS A 110 -5.37 -2.13 -40.60
N LYS A 111 -5.51 -2.05 -39.27
CA LYS A 111 -6.29 -1.02 -38.56
C LYS A 111 -5.62 -0.55 -37.28
N ILE A 112 -5.88 0.70 -36.92
CA ILE A 112 -5.53 1.25 -35.60
C ILE A 112 -6.82 1.55 -34.84
N TYR A 113 -6.90 1.06 -33.61
CA TYR A 113 -8.01 1.34 -32.69
C TYR A 113 -7.58 2.45 -31.73
N HIS A 114 -8.09 3.66 -31.95
CA HIS A 114 -7.88 4.82 -31.11
C HIS A 114 -8.93 4.84 -30.01
N THR A 115 -8.48 4.84 -28.77
CA THR A 115 -9.35 4.83 -27.60
C THR A 115 -8.77 5.71 -26.49
N THR A 116 -9.53 5.91 -25.42
CA THR A 116 -9.16 6.78 -24.32
C THR A 116 -9.41 6.14 -22.96
N LEU A 117 -8.55 6.47 -22.01
CA LEU A 117 -8.67 6.11 -20.60
C LEU A 117 -8.83 7.41 -19.78
N LYS A 118 -9.60 7.35 -18.71
CA LYS A 118 -9.78 8.49 -17.81
C LYS A 118 -8.55 8.70 -16.91
N SER A 119 -8.39 9.92 -16.41
CA SER A 119 -7.34 10.26 -15.44
C SER A 119 -7.73 10.00 -13.97
N ARG A 120 -8.93 9.48 -13.68
CA ARG A 120 -9.42 9.36 -12.30
C ARG A 120 -8.67 8.24 -11.55
N ARG A 121 -8.19 8.55 -10.34
CA ARG A 121 -7.33 7.71 -9.48
C ARG A 121 -8.00 6.50 -8.82
N HIS A 122 -9.27 6.22 -9.13
CA HIS A 122 -10.01 5.06 -8.62
C HIS A 122 -10.53 4.20 -9.80
N ASN A 123 -10.42 2.87 -9.69
CA ASN A 123 -10.87 1.85 -10.65
C ASN A 123 -10.03 1.65 -11.93
N HIS A 124 -8.70 1.83 -11.88
CA HIS A 124 -7.77 1.60 -13.01
C HIS A 124 -8.01 0.25 -13.72
N ALA A 125 -8.13 -0.84 -12.96
CA ALA A 125 -8.35 -2.19 -13.49
C ALA A 125 -9.66 -2.32 -14.28
N GLN A 126 -10.73 -1.67 -13.84
CA GLN A 126 -12.03 -1.76 -14.51
C GLN A 126 -12.03 -1.02 -15.84
N GLY A 127 -11.39 0.16 -15.91
CA GLY A 127 -11.23 0.92 -17.16
C GLY A 127 -10.43 0.13 -18.19
N VAL A 128 -9.31 -0.47 -17.78
CA VAL A 128 -8.47 -1.34 -18.62
C VAL A 128 -9.26 -2.56 -19.11
N LYS A 129 -9.98 -3.27 -18.23
CA LYS A 129 -10.81 -4.43 -18.62
C LYS A 129 -11.91 -4.06 -19.62
N THR A 130 -12.55 -2.92 -19.41
CA THR A 130 -13.63 -2.43 -20.28
C THR A 130 -13.11 -2.11 -21.68
N LEU A 131 -11.97 -1.40 -21.76
CA LEU A 131 -11.32 -1.06 -23.01
C LEU A 131 -10.82 -2.30 -23.75
N MET A 132 -10.13 -3.22 -23.06
CA MET A 132 -9.67 -4.49 -23.62
C MET A 132 -10.83 -5.27 -24.24
N ASN A 133 -11.94 -5.42 -23.50
CA ASN A 133 -13.12 -6.11 -23.99
C ASN A 133 -13.71 -5.41 -25.22
N ALA A 134 -13.82 -4.08 -25.22
CA ALA A 134 -14.30 -3.33 -26.38
C ALA A 134 -13.42 -3.56 -27.62
N CYS A 135 -12.09 -3.55 -27.47
CA CYS A 135 -11.15 -3.77 -28.57
C CYS A 135 -11.24 -5.21 -29.12
N LEU A 136 -11.32 -6.21 -28.24
CA LEU A 136 -11.47 -7.61 -28.63
C LEU A 136 -12.81 -7.83 -29.35
N THR A 137 -13.93 -7.33 -28.82
CA THR A 137 -15.23 -7.41 -29.47
C THR A 137 -15.22 -6.73 -30.85
N GLN A 138 -14.59 -5.56 -30.96
CA GLN A 138 -14.47 -4.85 -32.24
C GLN A 138 -13.63 -5.63 -33.26
N ALA A 139 -12.50 -6.20 -32.84
CA ALA A 139 -11.65 -7.05 -33.69
C ALA A 139 -12.37 -8.32 -34.16
N GLU A 140 -13.10 -8.99 -33.27
CA GLU A 140 -13.91 -10.17 -33.58
C GLU A 140 -14.99 -9.85 -34.62
N SER A 141 -15.74 -8.75 -34.43
CA SER A 141 -16.77 -8.32 -35.39
C SER A 141 -16.21 -8.05 -36.79
N SER A 142 -14.93 -7.69 -36.87
CA SER A 142 -14.21 -7.41 -38.11
C SER A 142 -13.44 -8.63 -38.64
N ARG A 143 -13.59 -9.81 -38.01
CA ARG A 143 -12.91 -11.07 -38.34
C ARG A 143 -11.38 -10.98 -38.30
N TYR A 144 -10.81 -10.13 -37.44
CA TYR A 144 -9.36 -10.05 -37.26
C TYR A 144 -8.87 -11.15 -36.31
N THR A 145 -7.71 -11.74 -36.62
CA THR A 145 -7.15 -12.87 -35.86
C THR A 145 -6.03 -12.44 -34.92
N SER A 146 -5.48 -11.23 -35.07
CA SER A 146 -4.39 -10.72 -34.23
C SER A 146 -4.55 -9.27 -33.79
N ILE A 147 -4.20 -8.97 -32.54
CA ILE A 147 -4.29 -7.62 -31.97
C ILE A 147 -3.12 -7.31 -31.03
N ALA A 148 -2.54 -6.13 -31.15
CA ALA A 148 -1.44 -5.64 -30.31
C ALA A 148 -1.90 -4.50 -29.40
N PHE A 149 -1.67 -4.65 -28.10
CA PHE A 149 -1.94 -3.64 -27.07
C PHE A 149 -0.63 -3.10 -26.48
N PRO A 150 -0.54 -1.77 -26.25
CA PRO A 150 0.50 -1.21 -25.39
C PRO A 150 0.15 -1.47 -23.91
N ALA A 151 1.07 -1.17 -23.00
CA ALA A 151 0.76 -1.13 -21.56
C ALA A 151 -0.25 0.01 -21.25
N LEU A 152 -1.52 -0.35 -21.20
CA LEU A 152 -2.64 0.59 -21.16
C LEU A 152 -2.60 1.50 -19.92
N GLY A 153 -2.37 2.80 -20.12
CA GLY A 153 -2.40 3.82 -19.07
C GLY A 153 -1.13 3.92 -18.21
N THR A 154 -0.10 3.10 -18.41
CA THR A 154 1.13 3.14 -17.59
C THR A 154 2.05 4.33 -17.90
N GLY A 155 1.78 5.07 -18.97
CA GLY A 155 2.52 6.28 -19.35
C GLY A 155 2.02 7.53 -18.63
N ASN A 156 1.52 8.53 -19.38
CA ASN A 156 1.08 9.82 -18.84
C ASN A 156 0.01 9.72 -17.72
N LEU A 157 -0.82 8.67 -17.73
CA LEU A 157 -1.86 8.45 -16.71
C LEU A 157 -1.32 7.82 -15.41
N LYS A 158 -0.06 7.36 -15.41
CA LYS A 158 0.65 6.77 -14.26
C LYS A 158 -0.12 5.63 -13.58
N TYR A 159 -0.88 4.84 -14.34
CA TYR A 159 -1.57 3.68 -13.76
C TYR A 159 -0.54 2.67 -13.19
N PRO A 160 -0.80 2.06 -12.02
CA PRO A 160 0.12 1.09 -11.44
C PRO A 160 0.35 -0.10 -12.38
N LYS A 161 1.61 -0.33 -12.77
CA LYS A 161 2.00 -1.32 -13.80
C LYS A 161 1.55 -2.75 -13.49
N GLN A 162 1.58 -3.17 -12.22
CA GLN A 162 1.12 -4.50 -11.80
C GLN A 162 -0.40 -4.66 -11.97
N VAL A 163 -1.17 -3.62 -11.59
CA VAL A 163 -2.64 -3.60 -11.74
C VAL A 163 -3.02 -3.64 -13.21
N VAL A 164 -2.31 -2.91 -14.07
CA VAL A 164 -2.55 -2.92 -15.53
C VAL A 164 -2.24 -4.29 -16.13
N ALA A 165 -1.08 -4.88 -15.82
CA ALA A 165 -0.67 -6.17 -16.36
C ALA A 165 -1.73 -7.25 -16.05
N SER A 166 -2.08 -7.41 -14.78
CA SER A 166 -3.07 -8.41 -14.37
C SER A 166 -4.48 -8.12 -14.90
N ALA A 167 -4.89 -6.83 -14.95
CA ALA A 167 -6.16 -6.47 -15.55
C ALA A 167 -6.24 -6.82 -17.05
N MET A 168 -5.15 -6.65 -17.80
CA MET A 168 -5.08 -7.00 -19.23
C MET A 168 -5.12 -8.51 -19.45
N PHE A 169 -4.34 -9.31 -18.69
CA PHE A 169 -4.41 -10.77 -18.74
C PHE A 169 -5.79 -11.30 -18.34
N GLY A 170 -6.35 -10.83 -17.22
CA GLY A 170 -7.68 -11.21 -16.76
C GLY A 170 -8.80 -10.79 -17.72
N ALA A 171 -8.62 -9.72 -18.51
CA ALA A 171 -9.57 -9.35 -19.56
C ALA A 171 -9.58 -10.36 -20.71
N ILE A 172 -8.40 -10.85 -21.13
CA ILE A 172 -8.31 -11.87 -22.18
C ILE A 172 -8.91 -13.19 -21.71
N GLU A 173 -8.59 -13.60 -20.47
CA GLU A 173 -9.16 -14.80 -19.87
C GLU A 173 -10.70 -14.72 -19.81
N ALA A 174 -11.24 -13.63 -19.28
CA ALA A 174 -12.68 -13.40 -19.20
C ALA A 174 -13.33 -13.34 -20.59
N TYR A 175 -12.63 -12.81 -21.59
CA TYR A 175 -13.10 -12.77 -22.97
C TYR A 175 -13.14 -14.17 -23.59
N ASN A 176 -12.05 -14.93 -23.51
CA ASN A 176 -11.97 -16.29 -24.07
C ASN A 176 -13.02 -17.22 -23.41
N ASN A 177 -13.21 -17.13 -22.09
CA ASN A 177 -14.19 -17.93 -21.38
C ASN A 177 -15.64 -17.64 -21.81
N LYS A 178 -15.92 -16.44 -22.32
CA LYS A 178 -17.25 -16.06 -22.84
C LYS A 178 -17.43 -16.34 -24.33
N HIS A 179 -16.35 -16.55 -25.09
CA HIS A 179 -16.37 -16.63 -26.55
C HIS A 179 -15.55 -17.84 -27.05
N THR A 180 -16.03 -19.07 -26.78
CA THR A 180 -15.35 -20.35 -27.10
C THR A 180 -15.18 -20.66 -28.60
N GLY A 181 -15.47 -19.71 -29.49
CA GLY A 181 -15.30 -19.80 -30.94
C GLY A 181 -14.81 -18.50 -31.59
N THR A 182 -14.20 -17.60 -30.80
CA THR A 182 -13.57 -16.35 -31.27
C THR A 182 -12.66 -16.60 -32.49
N CYS A 183 -12.57 -15.67 -33.44
CA CYS A 183 -11.57 -15.72 -34.53
C CYS A 183 -10.21 -15.16 -34.11
N ILE A 184 -10.15 -14.41 -33.00
CA ILE A 184 -8.89 -13.94 -32.42
C ILE A 184 -8.05 -15.14 -31.97
N ARG A 185 -6.80 -15.21 -32.45
CA ARG A 185 -5.82 -16.28 -32.16
C ARG A 185 -4.60 -15.75 -31.42
N SER A 186 -4.18 -14.51 -31.69
CA SER A 186 -2.95 -13.96 -31.12
C SER A 186 -3.17 -12.57 -30.54
N VAL A 187 -2.79 -12.38 -29.28
CA VAL A 187 -2.76 -11.06 -28.63
C VAL A 187 -1.33 -10.73 -28.22
N PHE A 188 -0.86 -9.54 -28.56
CA PHE A 188 0.49 -9.09 -28.24
C PHE A 188 0.43 -7.97 -27.21
N PHE A 189 1.10 -8.15 -26.08
CA PHE A 189 1.37 -7.06 -25.13
C PHE A 189 2.74 -6.48 -25.43
N VAL A 190 2.73 -5.32 -26.08
CA VAL A 190 3.94 -4.70 -26.62
C VAL A 190 4.45 -3.65 -25.64
N ILE A 191 5.60 -3.94 -25.03
CA ILE A 191 6.25 -3.08 -24.06
C ILE A 191 7.46 -2.43 -24.72
N PHE A 192 7.52 -1.10 -24.68
CA PHE A 192 8.63 -0.37 -25.28
C PHE A 192 9.96 -0.76 -24.60
N PRO A 193 11.07 -0.96 -25.34
CA PRO A 193 12.28 -1.60 -24.80
C PRO A 193 12.89 -0.96 -23.56
N THR A 194 12.73 0.36 -23.38
CA THR A 194 13.26 1.09 -22.21
C THR A 194 12.41 0.90 -20.94
N ASN A 195 11.19 0.38 -21.05
CA ASN A 195 10.27 0.21 -19.92
C ASN A 195 10.46 -1.17 -19.28
N THR A 196 11.65 -1.41 -18.74
CA THR A 196 12.06 -2.70 -18.17
C THR A 196 11.23 -3.12 -16.96
N ASP A 197 10.79 -2.16 -16.16
CA ASP A 197 9.96 -2.36 -14.98
C ASP A 197 8.51 -2.74 -15.33
N VAL A 198 7.95 -2.13 -16.38
CA VAL A 198 6.65 -2.52 -16.95
C VAL A 198 6.75 -3.90 -17.57
N TYR A 199 7.82 -4.18 -18.31
CA TYR A 199 8.04 -5.50 -18.89
C TYR A 199 8.08 -6.58 -17.81
N SER A 200 8.85 -6.37 -16.73
CA SER A 200 8.92 -7.29 -15.59
C SER A 200 7.56 -7.52 -14.93
N ALA A 201 6.69 -6.51 -14.88
CA ALA A 201 5.33 -6.68 -14.36
C ALA A 201 4.48 -7.60 -15.27
N PHE A 202 4.57 -7.41 -16.59
CA PHE A 202 3.85 -8.24 -17.57
C PHE A 202 4.37 -9.67 -17.67
N THR A 203 5.69 -9.89 -17.60
CA THR A 203 6.26 -11.24 -17.56
C THR A 203 6.03 -11.95 -16.24
N CYS A 204 5.91 -11.21 -15.14
CA CYS A 204 5.45 -11.79 -13.87
C CYS A 204 3.99 -12.25 -13.96
N ALA A 205 3.13 -11.49 -14.65
CA ALA A 205 1.71 -11.81 -14.82
C ALA A 205 1.44 -12.90 -15.88
N SER A 206 2.37 -13.14 -16.82
CA SER A 206 2.24 -14.13 -17.90
C SER A 206 2.46 -15.58 -17.42
N LYS A 207 3.16 -15.77 -16.31
CA LYS A 207 3.41 -17.10 -15.74
C LYS A 207 2.09 -17.68 -15.23
N LYS A 208 1.55 -18.71 -15.90
CA LYS A 208 0.43 -19.52 -15.37
C LYS A 208 0.84 -20.02 -13.99
N GLU A 209 0.25 -19.47 -12.94
CA GLU A 209 0.44 -20.01 -11.60
C GLU A 209 -0.24 -21.38 -11.54
N ASP A 210 0.51 -22.37 -11.07
CA ASP A 210 0.00 -23.68 -10.70
C ASP A 210 -1.20 -23.51 -9.76
N THR A 211 -2.37 -23.99 -10.19
CA THR A 211 -3.63 -23.88 -9.47
C THR A 211 -3.79 -24.93 -8.38
N SER A 212 -2.82 -25.82 -8.20
CA SER A 212 -2.84 -26.79 -7.09
C SER A 212 -2.77 -26.07 -5.73
N PRO A 213 -3.42 -26.63 -4.69
CA PRO A 213 -3.24 -26.14 -3.34
C PRO A 213 -1.76 -26.20 -2.97
N ARG A 214 -1.14 -25.03 -2.80
CA ARG A 214 0.25 -24.94 -2.34
C ARG A 214 0.28 -24.28 -0.97
N GLU A 215 0.97 -24.93 -0.04
CA GLU A 215 1.35 -24.28 1.22
C GLU A 215 2.33 -23.16 0.86
N ALA A 216 1.91 -21.91 1.05
CA ALA A 216 2.74 -20.76 0.74
C ALA A 216 3.64 -20.40 1.92
N LYS A 217 3.12 -20.50 3.15
CA LYS A 217 3.89 -20.29 4.37
C LYS A 217 3.22 -20.92 5.58
N SER A 218 4.01 -21.34 6.56
CA SER A 218 3.52 -21.80 7.86
C SER A 218 4.38 -21.29 9.01
N GLY A 219 3.81 -21.31 10.20
CA GLY A 219 4.56 -21.10 11.43
C GLY A 219 3.72 -21.39 12.67
N THR A 220 4.40 -21.51 13.80
CA THR A 220 3.79 -21.95 15.06
C THR A 220 3.50 -20.75 15.96
N VAL A 221 2.27 -20.64 16.44
CA VAL A 221 1.85 -19.64 17.42
C VAL A 221 1.29 -20.38 18.64
N LEU A 222 1.92 -20.21 19.80
CA LEU A 222 1.50 -20.82 21.07
C LEU A 222 1.23 -22.34 20.98
N GLY A 223 2.09 -23.08 20.27
CA GLY A 223 1.99 -24.54 20.10
C GLY A 223 1.04 -25.00 18.99
N VAL A 224 0.32 -24.08 18.32
CA VAL A 224 -0.58 -24.39 17.21
C VAL A 224 0.06 -24.01 15.88
N THR A 225 -0.04 -24.90 14.89
CA THR A 225 0.48 -24.63 13.54
C THR A 225 -0.51 -23.79 12.76
N ILE A 226 -0.09 -22.61 12.30
CA ILE A 226 -0.86 -21.79 11.38
C ILE A 226 -0.27 -21.93 9.98
N LYS A 227 -1.10 -22.29 9.01
CA LYS A 227 -0.73 -22.44 7.59
C LYS A 227 -1.46 -21.40 6.76
N VAL A 228 -0.76 -20.74 5.85
CA VAL A 228 -1.33 -19.88 4.81
C VAL A 228 -1.20 -20.61 3.49
N ASN A 229 -2.34 -21.07 2.98
CA ASN A 229 -2.41 -21.88 1.77
C ASN A 229 -3.04 -21.06 0.64
N VAL A 230 -2.46 -21.17 -0.56
CA VAL A 230 -3.11 -20.67 -1.77
C VAL A 230 -3.99 -21.80 -2.31
N GLY A 231 -5.29 -21.53 -2.50
CA GLY A 231 -6.23 -22.54 -3.00
C GLY A 231 -7.69 -22.25 -2.63
N SER A 232 -8.61 -23.06 -3.15
CA SER A 232 -10.03 -22.95 -2.79
C SER A 232 -10.27 -23.41 -1.35
N LEU A 233 -11.22 -22.78 -0.66
CA LEU A 233 -11.60 -23.15 0.70
C LEU A 233 -12.12 -24.59 0.79
N VAL A 234 -12.92 -25.01 -0.19
CA VAL A 234 -13.54 -26.35 -0.22
C VAL A 234 -12.54 -27.48 -0.48
N GLU A 235 -11.35 -27.14 -0.97
CA GLU A 235 -10.24 -28.07 -1.23
C GLU A 235 -9.31 -28.22 -0.01
N GLN A 236 -9.46 -27.38 1.02
CA GLN A 236 -8.63 -27.48 2.22
C GLN A 236 -9.19 -28.54 3.18
N THR A 237 -8.35 -29.51 3.54
CA THR A 237 -8.72 -30.54 4.52
C THR A 237 -8.56 -30.00 5.94
N ALA A 238 -9.67 -29.90 6.67
CA ALA A 238 -9.73 -29.53 8.10
C ALA A 238 -11.02 -30.08 8.72
N ASP A 239 -11.07 -30.30 10.04
CA ASP A 239 -12.29 -30.81 10.68
C ASP A 239 -13.50 -29.87 10.50
N ALA A 240 -13.25 -28.56 10.50
CA ALA A 240 -14.25 -27.55 10.18
C ALA A 240 -13.71 -26.53 9.17
N ILE A 241 -14.58 -26.05 8.28
CA ILE A 241 -14.29 -24.89 7.43
C ILE A 241 -15.23 -23.73 7.77
N MET A 242 -14.76 -22.51 7.59
CA MET A 242 -15.53 -21.30 7.83
C MET A 242 -15.87 -20.60 6.51
N THR A 243 -17.14 -20.20 6.33
CA THR A 243 -17.59 -19.42 5.18
C THR A 243 -18.33 -18.17 5.63
N THR A 244 -18.33 -17.15 4.77
CA THR A 244 -19.09 -15.91 5.00
C THR A 244 -20.44 -15.96 4.33
N THR A 245 -21.43 -15.43 5.02
CA THR A 245 -22.81 -15.38 4.53
C THR A 245 -23.44 -14.01 4.84
N THR A 246 -24.59 -13.76 4.23
CA THR A 246 -25.45 -12.66 4.67
C THR A 246 -26.11 -13.02 6.01
N ARG A 247 -26.63 -12.02 6.73
CA ARG A 247 -27.44 -12.26 7.94
C ARG A 247 -28.62 -13.20 7.72
N ALA A 248 -29.13 -13.31 6.49
CA ALA A 248 -30.22 -14.21 6.15
C ALA A 248 -29.77 -15.69 6.01
N LEU A 249 -28.48 -16.00 6.18
CA LEU A 249 -27.90 -17.33 5.93
C LEU A 249 -28.24 -17.89 4.54
N ASP A 250 -28.29 -17.00 3.54
CA ASP A 250 -28.42 -17.38 2.14
C ASP A 250 -27.04 -17.71 1.57
N LEU A 251 -26.76 -19.01 1.46
CA LEU A 251 -25.52 -19.54 0.87
C LEU A 251 -25.45 -19.30 -0.64
N ASN A 252 -26.56 -18.93 -1.29
CA ASN A 252 -26.54 -18.46 -2.68
C ASN A 252 -26.15 -16.98 -2.79
N ASN A 253 -25.82 -16.28 -1.70
CA ASN A 253 -25.51 -14.86 -1.74
C ASN A 253 -24.09 -14.53 -1.25
N GLY A 254 -23.12 -14.86 -2.11
CA GLY A 254 -21.70 -14.58 -1.90
C GLY A 254 -20.85 -15.52 -2.73
N ASN A 255 -19.69 -15.09 -3.22
CA ASN A 255 -18.84 -15.96 -4.05
C ASN A 255 -18.33 -17.16 -3.24
N LEU A 256 -17.88 -16.92 -2.00
CA LEU A 256 -17.34 -17.97 -1.12
C LEU A 256 -18.42 -18.98 -0.70
N CYS A 257 -19.56 -18.53 -0.17
CA CYS A 257 -20.62 -19.44 0.26
C CYS A 257 -21.27 -20.18 -0.91
N LYS A 258 -21.31 -19.60 -2.12
CA LYS A 258 -21.76 -20.31 -3.32
C LYS A 258 -20.85 -21.48 -3.66
N SER A 259 -19.52 -21.31 -3.58
CA SER A 259 -18.58 -22.40 -3.83
C SER A 259 -18.77 -23.53 -2.81
N VAL A 260 -18.95 -23.18 -1.54
CA VAL A 260 -19.26 -24.17 -0.48
C VAL A 260 -20.59 -24.88 -0.72
N LEU A 261 -21.63 -24.16 -1.14
CA LEU A 261 -22.94 -24.73 -1.46
C LEU A 261 -22.91 -25.63 -2.70
N ALA A 262 -22.14 -25.26 -3.72
CA ALA A 262 -22.01 -26.02 -4.96
C ALA A 262 -21.42 -27.42 -4.68
N GLU A 263 -20.34 -27.46 -3.90
CA GLU A 263 -19.65 -28.72 -3.56
C GLU A 263 -20.37 -29.51 -2.45
N GLY A 264 -20.84 -28.83 -1.40
CA GLY A 264 -21.56 -29.46 -0.29
C GLY A 264 -23.00 -29.85 -0.59
N GLY A 265 -23.55 -29.35 -1.70
CA GLY A 265 -24.89 -29.64 -2.18
C GLY A 265 -26.01 -28.84 -1.48
N PRO A 266 -27.23 -28.88 -2.03
CA PRO A 266 -28.35 -28.04 -1.59
C PRO A 266 -28.82 -28.34 -0.16
N GLY A 267 -28.45 -29.51 0.40
CA GLY A 267 -28.74 -29.88 1.78
C GLY A 267 -28.21 -28.87 2.81
N LEU A 268 -27.08 -28.22 2.52
CA LEU A 268 -26.53 -27.16 3.38
C LEU A 268 -27.51 -26.00 3.58
N GLN A 269 -28.11 -25.53 2.49
CA GLN A 269 -29.08 -24.43 2.54
C GLN A 269 -30.36 -24.85 3.28
N THR A 270 -30.80 -26.11 3.11
CA THR A 270 -31.95 -26.67 3.83
C THR A 270 -31.66 -26.72 5.33
N GLU A 271 -30.47 -27.15 5.73
CA GLU A 271 -30.06 -27.20 7.13
C GLU A 271 -29.97 -25.81 7.75
N CYS A 272 -29.40 -24.81 7.04
CA CYS A 272 -29.40 -23.42 7.48
C CYS A 272 -30.82 -22.91 7.80
N LYS A 273 -31.77 -23.13 6.88
CA LYS A 273 -33.17 -22.70 7.05
C LYS A 273 -33.86 -23.42 8.21
N ALA A 274 -33.57 -24.70 8.41
CA ALA A 274 -34.18 -25.50 9.48
C ALA A 274 -33.65 -25.14 10.87
N LYS A 275 -32.31 -25.00 11.03
CA LYS A 275 -31.68 -24.71 12.33
C LYS A 275 -31.70 -23.23 12.72
N TYR A 276 -31.65 -22.34 11.72
CA TYR A 276 -31.51 -20.89 11.94
C TYR A 276 -32.58 -20.11 11.15
N PRO A 277 -33.89 -20.32 11.44
CA PRO A 277 -34.99 -19.73 10.66
C PRO A 277 -35.02 -18.20 10.71
N ASN A 278 -34.38 -17.59 11.72
CA ASN A 278 -34.28 -16.13 11.88
C ASN A 278 -32.96 -15.54 11.38
N GLY A 279 -32.08 -16.36 10.78
CA GLY A 279 -30.75 -15.92 10.34
C GLY A 279 -29.76 -15.69 11.49
N LEU A 280 -28.76 -14.84 11.24
CA LEU A 280 -27.68 -14.47 12.15
C LEU A 280 -27.63 -12.96 12.40
N LYS A 281 -27.14 -12.57 13.58
CA LYS A 281 -26.62 -11.21 13.78
C LYS A 281 -25.16 -11.15 13.33
N HIS A 282 -24.64 -9.94 13.17
CA HIS A 282 -23.19 -9.79 13.00
C HIS A 282 -22.48 -10.26 14.27
N GLY A 283 -21.33 -10.94 14.12
CA GLY A 283 -20.62 -11.54 15.25
C GLY A 283 -21.01 -13.00 15.54
N ASP A 284 -22.19 -13.44 15.07
CA ASP A 284 -22.67 -14.80 15.29
C ASP A 284 -22.16 -15.79 14.23
N ILE A 285 -22.19 -17.07 14.59
CA ILE A 285 -21.91 -18.20 13.69
C ILE A 285 -23.06 -19.21 13.68
N ALA A 286 -23.31 -19.83 12.53
CA ALA A 286 -24.16 -21.00 12.39
C ALA A 286 -23.31 -22.23 12.11
N VAL A 287 -23.55 -23.31 12.85
CA VAL A 287 -22.91 -24.62 12.66
C VAL A 287 -23.86 -25.55 11.91
N ILE A 288 -23.41 -26.06 10.77
CA ILE A 288 -24.13 -27.04 9.94
C ILE A 288 -23.21 -28.23 9.58
N SER A 289 -23.81 -29.33 9.14
CA SER A 289 -23.05 -30.48 8.62
C SER A 289 -22.27 -30.12 7.35
N ALA A 290 -21.26 -30.91 7.00
CA ALA A 290 -20.49 -30.77 5.76
C ALA A 290 -21.28 -31.09 4.47
N GLY A 291 -22.50 -31.65 4.58
CA GLY A 291 -23.27 -32.09 3.42
C GLY A 291 -22.50 -33.13 2.62
N LYS A 292 -22.19 -32.81 1.35
CA LYS A 292 -21.39 -33.66 0.45
C LYS A 292 -19.88 -33.36 0.46
N LEU A 293 -19.41 -32.37 1.23
CA LEU A 293 -17.98 -32.07 1.33
C LEU A 293 -17.26 -33.24 2.02
N ASN A 294 -16.18 -33.72 1.40
CA ASN A 294 -15.32 -34.77 1.96
C ASN A 294 -14.07 -34.22 2.67
N THR A 295 -13.84 -32.92 2.60
CA THR A 295 -12.68 -32.22 3.16
C THR A 295 -12.88 -31.76 4.60
N CYS A 296 -14.11 -31.80 5.12
CA CYS A 296 -14.45 -31.41 6.49
C CYS A 296 -15.66 -32.14 7.07
N LYS A 297 -15.87 -32.01 8.39
CA LYS A 297 -17.02 -32.57 9.12
C LYS A 297 -18.13 -31.52 9.30
N TYR A 298 -17.73 -30.25 9.48
CA TYR A 298 -18.64 -29.14 9.74
C TYR A 298 -18.34 -27.93 8.87
N VAL A 299 -19.39 -27.18 8.52
CA VAL A 299 -19.29 -25.85 7.91
C VAL A 299 -19.80 -24.83 8.92
N TYR A 300 -18.96 -23.83 9.24
CA TYR A 300 -19.32 -22.70 10.07
C TYR A 300 -19.64 -21.50 9.18
N CYS A 301 -20.86 -20.98 9.28
CA CYS A 301 -21.29 -19.81 8.53
C CYS A 301 -21.25 -18.58 9.43
N GLY A 302 -20.38 -17.63 9.14
CA GLY A 302 -20.28 -16.36 9.87
C GLY A 302 -20.92 -15.19 9.11
N ALA A 303 -21.41 -14.21 9.86
CA ALA A 303 -21.87 -12.92 9.32
C ALA A 303 -21.07 -11.76 9.94
N ILE A 304 -20.44 -10.95 9.11
CA ILE A 304 -19.67 -9.76 9.52
C ILE A 304 -20.16 -8.53 8.73
N PRO A 305 -20.06 -7.31 9.28
CA PRO A 305 -20.48 -6.10 8.58
C PRO A 305 -19.58 -5.82 7.37
N ARG A 306 -19.96 -4.85 6.54
CA ARG A 306 -19.07 -4.35 5.49
C ARG A 306 -18.06 -3.39 6.09
N PHE A 307 -16.83 -3.40 5.59
CA PHE A 307 -15.79 -2.48 6.03
C PHE A 307 -16.07 -1.03 5.61
N ASP A 308 -16.57 -0.84 4.38
CA ASP A 308 -16.78 0.47 3.74
C ASP A 308 -18.08 1.17 4.14
N ARG A 309 -18.80 0.67 5.15
CA ARG A 309 -20.09 1.24 5.56
C ARG A 309 -20.22 1.29 7.07
N ASN A 310 -20.54 2.48 7.57
CA ASN A 310 -20.95 2.65 8.96
C ASN A 310 -22.48 2.53 9.05
N GLU A 311 -22.98 1.36 9.44
CA GLU A 311 -24.41 1.11 9.63
C GLU A 311 -24.83 1.50 11.05
N PRO A 312 -25.77 2.44 11.24
CA PRO A 312 -26.19 2.88 12.58
C PRO A 312 -26.72 1.73 13.43
N GLY A 313 -26.22 1.63 14.67
CA GLY A 313 -26.65 0.60 15.63
C GLY A 313 -25.94 -0.75 15.48
N ILE A 314 -24.96 -0.88 14.60
CA ILE A 314 -24.05 -2.03 14.53
C ILE A 314 -22.82 -1.73 15.41
N GLY A 315 -22.34 -2.75 16.14
CA GLY A 315 -21.12 -2.65 16.93
C GLY A 315 -19.88 -2.40 16.06
N ASN A 316 -18.71 -2.23 16.70
CA ASN A 316 -17.46 -2.00 15.99
C ASN A 316 -17.19 -3.17 14.99
N PRO A 317 -16.97 -2.89 13.68
CA PRO A 317 -16.71 -3.91 12.67
C PRO A 317 -15.53 -4.82 12.96
N GLU A 318 -14.48 -4.31 13.60
CA GLU A 318 -13.30 -5.07 14.04
C GLU A 318 -13.68 -6.07 15.14
N ASP A 319 -14.41 -5.61 16.16
CA ASP A 319 -14.83 -6.45 17.28
C ASP A 319 -15.73 -7.58 16.79
N LEU A 320 -16.70 -7.26 15.91
CA LEU A 320 -17.59 -8.26 15.31
C LEU A 320 -16.84 -9.26 14.42
N TYR A 321 -15.83 -8.81 13.68
CA TYR A 321 -14.97 -9.68 12.89
C TYR A 321 -14.19 -10.65 13.78
N LYS A 322 -13.49 -10.13 14.80
CA LYS A 322 -12.72 -10.92 15.75
C LYS A 322 -13.62 -11.90 16.50
N GLN A 323 -14.80 -11.46 16.91
CA GLN A 323 -15.80 -12.29 17.58
C GLN A 323 -16.20 -13.51 16.73
N VAL A 324 -16.40 -13.37 15.41
CA VAL A 324 -16.70 -14.50 14.54
C VAL A 324 -15.56 -15.51 14.52
N ILE A 325 -14.30 -15.05 14.39
CA ILE A 325 -13.12 -15.93 14.40
C ILE A 325 -13.01 -16.66 15.75
N THR A 326 -13.13 -15.94 16.85
CA THR A 326 -13.07 -16.50 18.21
C THR A 326 -14.21 -17.49 18.45
N SER A 327 -15.44 -17.20 18.00
CA SER A 327 -16.60 -18.10 18.14
C SER A 327 -16.39 -19.40 17.37
N CYS A 328 -15.82 -19.33 16.16
CA CYS A 328 -15.47 -20.52 15.39
C CYS A 328 -14.45 -21.41 16.13
N LEU A 329 -13.42 -20.80 16.71
CA LEU A 329 -12.39 -21.51 17.46
C LEU A 329 -12.94 -22.13 18.75
N GLN A 330 -13.76 -21.40 19.49
CA GLN A 330 -14.43 -21.88 20.70
C GLN A 330 -15.35 -23.07 20.39
N GLN A 331 -16.12 -22.99 19.31
CA GLN A 331 -17.01 -24.06 18.90
C GLN A 331 -16.22 -25.30 18.45
N ALA A 332 -15.16 -25.13 17.65
CA ALA A 332 -14.29 -26.24 17.25
C ALA A 332 -13.61 -26.92 18.44
N ALA A 333 -13.13 -26.14 19.42
CA ALA A 333 -12.54 -26.68 20.64
C ALA A 333 -13.57 -27.43 21.50
N LYS A 334 -14.79 -26.89 21.63
CA LYS A 334 -15.90 -27.53 22.33
C LYS A 334 -16.27 -28.90 21.72
N ASP A 335 -16.20 -28.99 20.39
CA ASP A 335 -16.49 -30.23 19.66
C ASP A 335 -15.28 -31.17 19.57
N GLY A 336 -14.15 -30.83 20.21
CA GLY A 336 -12.93 -31.63 20.25
C GLY A 336 -12.21 -31.74 18.90
N LEU A 337 -12.43 -30.79 18.00
CA LEU A 337 -11.80 -30.75 16.68
C LEU A 337 -10.32 -30.36 16.81
N THR A 338 -9.47 -30.84 15.91
CA THR A 338 -8.03 -30.55 15.91
C THR A 338 -7.62 -29.57 14.82
N SER A 339 -8.48 -29.33 13.82
CA SER A 339 -8.17 -28.44 12.71
C SER A 339 -9.35 -27.58 12.26
N ILE A 340 -9.07 -26.33 11.91
CA ILE A 340 -10.06 -25.42 11.33
C ILE A 340 -9.47 -24.61 10.18
N CYS A 341 -10.24 -24.42 9.12
CA CYS A 341 -9.85 -23.59 7.98
C CYS A 341 -10.70 -22.32 7.88
N PHE A 342 -10.04 -21.17 7.85
CA PHE A 342 -10.63 -19.87 7.58
C PHE A 342 -10.30 -19.41 6.15
N PRO A 343 -11.21 -18.68 5.48
CA PRO A 343 -10.89 -17.97 4.26
C PRO A 343 -10.09 -16.71 4.60
N ALA A 344 -9.51 -16.04 3.60
CA ALA A 344 -9.15 -14.63 3.70
C ALA A 344 -10.41 -13.78 3.92
N LEU A 345 -10.84 -13.69 5.17
CA LEU A 345 -12.18 -13.32 5.56
C LEU A 345 -12.45 -11.85 5.22
N GLY A 346 -13.56 -11.58 4.53
CA GLY A 346 -13.99 -10.22 4.22
C GLY A 346 -13.30 -9.51 3.04
N THR A 347 -12.20 -10.04 2.50
CA THR A 347 -11.40 -9.41 1.43
C THR A 347 -12.10 -9.29 0.07
N GLY A 348 -13.24 -9.99 -0.09
CA GLY A 348 -14.07 -9.94 -1.29
C GLY A 348 -15.13 -8.83 -1.26
N ARG A 349 -16.41 -9.22 -1.35
CA ARG A 349 -17.53 -8.28 -1.42
C ARG A 349 -17.66 -7.38 -0.19
N LEU A 350 -17.15 -7.80 0.96
CA LEU A 350 -17.24 -7.08 2.24
C LEU A 350 -16.20 -5.96 2.39
N LYS A 351 -15.25 -5.85 1.43
CA LYS A 351 -14.31 -4.73 1.28
C LYS A 351 -13.30 -4.55 2.40
N TYR A 352 -13.02 -5.59 3.19
CA TYR A 352 -11.92 -5.50 4.16
C TYR A 352 -10.59 -5.41 3.41
N PRO A 353 -9.74 -4.41 3.72
CA PRO A 353 -8.37 -4.38 3.21
C PRO A 353 -7.63 -5.66 3.62
N PRO A 354 -6.77 -6.23 2.76
CA PRO A 354 -6.12 -7.50 3.07
C PRO A 354 -5.25 -7.48 4.33
N PHE A 355 -4.60 -6.35 4.64
CA PHE A 355 -3.84 -6.15 5.87
C PHE A 355 -4.74 -6.25 7.12
N HIS A 356 -5.86 -5.53 7.12
CA HIS A 356 -6.86 -5.59 8.17
C HIS A 356 -7.43 -7.00 8.37
N ALA A 357 -7.79 -7.68 7.29
CA ALA A 357 -8.28 -9.06 7.34
C ALA A 357 -7.24 -10.01 7.97
N ALA A 358 -5.98 -9.92 7.53
CA ALA A 358 -4.87 -10.70 8.06
C ALA A 358 -4.67 -10.44 9.56
N ARG A 359 -4.57 -9.17 9.94
CA ARG A 359 -4.34 -8.73 11.31
C ARG A 359 -5.46 -9.14 12.26
N TYR A 360 -6.71 -8.91 11.88
CA TYR A 360 -7.87 -9.26 12.72
C TYR A 360 -7.97 -10.77 12.89
N THR A 361 -7.81 -11.54 11.82
CA THR A 361 -7.84 -13.01 11.88
C THR A 361 -6.74 -13.55 12.79
N LEU A 362 -5.49 -13.14 12.58
CA LEU A 362 -4.34 -13.68 13.30
C LEU A 362 -4.26 -13.16 14.75
N THR A 363 -4.72 -11.94 15.02
CA THR A 363 -4.88 -11.42 16.39
C THR A 363 -5.95 -12.21 17.16
N ALA A 364 -7.11 -12.46 16.55
CA ALA A 364 -8.17 -13.24 17.21
C ALA A 364 -7.75 -14.70 17.47
N ILE A 365 -7.04 -15.33 16.53
CA ILE A 365 -6.44 -16.66 16.74
C ILE A 365 -5.45 -16.61 17.90
N SER A 366 -4.50 -15.67 17.89
CA SER A 366 -3.50 -15.55 18.96
C SER A 366 -4.14 -15.32 20.33
N ALA A 367 -5.15 -14.45 20.43
CA ALA A 367 -5.86 -14.19 21.69
C ALA A 367 -6.58 -15.44 22.19
N PHE A 368 -7.32 -16.14 21.31
CA PHE A 368 -7.99 -17.39 21.67
C PHE A 368 -7.00 -18.44 22.19
N LEU A 369 -5.85 -18.60 21.54
CA LEU A 369 -4.83 -19.58 21.94
C LEU A 369 -4.20 -19.23 23.29
N SER A 370 -3.94 -17.94 23.55
CA SER A 370 -3.47 -17.47 24.87
C SER A 370 -4.48 -17.79 25.98
N ASP A 371 -5.77 -17.56 25.72
CA ASP A 371 -6.83 -17.78 26.70
C ASP A 371 -7.16 -19.28 26.88
N ASN A 372 -6.77 -20.13 25.93
CA ASN A 372 -7.12 -21.56 25.89
C ASN A 372 -5.87 -22.44 25.62
N PRO A 373 -4.88 -22.47 26.53
CA PRO A 373 -3.62 -23.19 26.31
C PRO A 373 -3.78 -24.71 26.17
N ASN A 374 -4.91 -25.27 26.63
CA ASN A 374 -5.25 -26.70 26.54
C ASN A 374 -6.28 -27.01 25.44
N THR A 375 -6.41 -26.13 24.44
CA THR A 375 -7.32 -26.33 23.31
C THR A 375 -7.00 -27.63 22.55
N SER A 376 -8.02 -28.28 21.99
CA SER A 376 -7.84 -29.44 21.09
C SER A 376 -7.28 -29.04 19.72
N ILE A 377 -7.34 -27.75 19.37
CA ILE A 377 -6.92 -27.22 18.07
C ILE A 377 -5.39 -27.30 17.94
N GLN A 378 -4.92 -28.02 16.91
CA GLN A 378 -3.51 -28.21 16.59
C GLN A 378 -3.10 -27.48 15.29
N THR A 379 -4.05 -27.28 14.38
CA THR A 379 -3.78 -26.64 13.08
C THR A 379 -4.88 -25.64 12.71
N VAL A 380 -4.47 -24.42 12.33
CA VAL A 380 -5.34 -23.43 11.70
C VAL A 380 -4.86 -23.18 10.27
N ILE A 381 -5.75 -23.26 9.31
CA ILE A 381 -5.43 -23.04 7.89
C ILE A 381 -6.11 -21.74 7.44
N ILE A 382 -5.36 -20.84 6.82
CA ILE A 382 -5.89 -19.69 6.11
C ILE A 382 -5.85 -19.99 4.61
N ALA A 383 -7.02 -20.11 4.00
CA ALA A 383 -7.20 -20.32 2.56
C ALA A 383 -7.29 -18.97 1.83
N VAL A 384 -6.28 -18.66 1.04
CA VAL A 384 -6.25 -17.50 0.14
C VAL A 384 -6.63 -17.96 -1.26
N HIS A 385 -7.79 -17.54 -1.75
CA HIS A 385 -8.33 -17.98 -3.04
C HIS A 385 -7.48 -17.45 -4.21
N ASN A 386 -7.18 -18.34 -5.16
CA ASN A 386 -6.29 -18.08 -6.29
C ASN A 386 -6.96 -17.24 -7.40
N THR A 387 -6.97 -15.90 -7.25
CA THR A 387 -7.30 -14.95 -8.33
C THR A 387 -6.34 -13.76 -8.38
N SER A 388 -5.85 -13.45 -9.58
CA SER A 388 -4.56 -12.82 -9.95
C SER A 388 -4.17 -11.44 -9.38
N ASP A 389 -5.05 -10.73 -8.68
CA ASP A 389 -4.73 -9.40 -8.09
C ASP A 389 -4.80 -9.37 -6.56
N VAL A 390 -5.73 -10.14 -6.00
CA VAL A 390 -6.00 -10.18 -4.56
C VAL A 390 -5.05 -11.16 -3.87
N VAL A 391 -4.52 -12.15 -4.59
CA VAL A 391 -3.60 -13.15 -4.02
C VAL A 391 -2.33 -12.51 -3.51
N ARG A 392 -1.58 -11.71 -4.30
CA ARG A 392 -0.27 -11.22 -3.83
C ARG A 392 -0.37 -10.30 -2.62
N SER A 393 -1.38 -9.42 -2.60
CA SER A 393 -1.63 -8.51 -1.48
C SER A 393 -2.19 -9.23 -0.26
N THR A 394 -3.11 -10.17 -0.45
CA THR A 394 -3.72 -10.92 0.65
C THR A 394 -2.80 -11.99 1.20
N LEU A 395 -2.19 -12.79 0.33
CA LEU A 395 -1.15 -13.73 0.72
C LEU A 395 -0.01 -12.99 1.42
N GLY A 396 0.50 -11.91 0.82
CA GLY A 396 1.55 -11.10 1.42
C GLY A 396 1.16 -10.52 2.79
N ALA A 397 -0.09 -10.08 2.96
CA ALA A 397 -0.60 -9.58 4.24
C ALA A 397 -0.64 -10.70 5.30
N TYR A 398 -1.21 -11.87 4.98
CA TYR A 398 -1.26 -13.00 5.90
C TYR A 398 0.13 -13.59 6.19
N GLU A 399 1.02 -13.66 5.21
CA GLU A 399 2.41 -14.10 5.40
C GLU A 399 3.22 -13.13 6.25
N SER A 400 3.02 -11.82 6.07
CA SER A 400 3.71 -10.79 6.85
C SER A 400 3.22 -10.78 8.29
N GLU A 401 1.90 -10.86 8.49
CA GLU A 401 1.31 -10.91 9.82
C GLU A 401 1.62 -12.24 10.53
N LEU A 402 1.61 -13.35 9.80
CA LEU A 402 2.08 -14.63 10.34
C LEU A 402 3.55 -14.54 10.72
N LYS A 403 4.42 -13.96 9.86
CA LYS A 403 5.82 -13.71 10.20
C LYS A 403 5.95 -12.80 11.43
N ARG A 404 5.08 -11.82 11.62
CA ARG A 404 5.06 -10.95 12.82
C ARG A 404 4.74 -11.76 14.08
N LEU A 405 3.78 -12.68 14.02
CA LEU A 405 3.39 -13.53 15.15
C LEU A 405 4.35 -14.70 15.40
N THR A 406 4.92 -15.30 14.35
CA THR A 406 5.83 -16.44 14.43
C THR A 406 7.27 -16.00 14.58
N GLY A 407 7.61 -14.80 14.13
CA GLY A 407 8.82 -14.04 14.45
C GLY A 407 8.82 -13.48 15.88
N ARG A 408 7.80 -13.84 16.68
CA ARG A 408 7.94 -13.98 18.14
C ARG A 408 8.57 -15.32 18.55
N THR A 409 9.26 -16.05 17.66
CA THR A 409 10.55 -16.58 18.10
C THR A 409 11.43 -15.36 18.34
N PRO A 410 11.97 -15.15 19.56
CA PRO A 410 13.04 -14.18 19.72
C PRO A 410 14.04 -14.49 18.63
N SER A 411 14.45 -13.49 17.85
CA SER A 411 15.73 -13.61 17.17
C SER A 411 16.74 -13.85 18.29
N VAL A 412 17.17 -15.11 18.41
CA VAL A 412 18.15 -15.58 19.40
C VAL A 412 19.53 -14.94 19.15
N GLN A 413 19.65 -14.03 18.19
CA GLN A 413 20.86 -13.25 17.95
C GLN A 413 20.53 -11.77 17.75
N SER A 414 19.84 -11.15 18.73
CA SER A 414 19.97 -9.69 18.96
C SER A 414 19.34 -9.24 20.28
N MET A 415 18.35 -9.96 20.84
CA MET A 415 17.69 -9.56 22.11
C MET A 415 17.64 -10.65 23.19
N ALA A 416 18.13 -11.86 22.93
CA ALA A 416 18.13 -12.97 23.90
C ALA A 416 19.01 -12.74 25.15
N SER A 417 19.79 -11.66 25.22
CA SER A 417 20.61 -11.34 26.39
C SER A 417 19.96 -10.38 27.40
N MET A 418 18.77 -9.81 27.12
CA MET A 418 18.18 -8.75 27.95
C MET A 418 16.91 -9.13 28.74
N GLY A 419 16.39 -10.35 28.58
CA GLY A 419 15.17 -10.79 29.29
C GLY A 419 13.88 -10.15 28.75
N GLU A 420 12.78 -10.40 29.45
CA GLU A 420 11.46 -9.82 29.13
C GLU A 420 11.49 -8.29 29.30
N ALA A 421 10.81 -7.55 28.42
CA ALA A 421 10.81 -6.09 28.46
C ALA A 421 10.14 -5.59 29.75
N PRO A 422 10.75 -4.66 30.52
CA PRO A 422 10.12 -4.08 31.70
C PRO A 422 8.85 -3.29 31.36
N ASP A 423 8.02 -3.03 32.37
CA ASP A 423 6.84 -2.17 32.21
C ASP A 423 7.22 -0.77 31.76
N ARG A 424 6.44 -0.20 30.84
CA ARG A 424 6.60 1.19 30.39
C ARG A 424 6.47 2.19 31.53
N MET A 425 7.00 3.39 31.30
CA MET A 425 7.06 4.47 32.30
C MET A 425 7.82 4.05 33.57
N THR A 426 8.93 3.33 33.39
CA THR A 426 9.87 2.96 34.46
C THR A 426 11.32 3.29 34.06
N PRO A 427 12.20 3.61 35.03
CA PRO A 427 13.65 3.72 34.77
C PRO A 427 14.25 2.45 34.16
N GLU A 428 13.75 1.28 34.53
CA GLU A 428 14.19 -0.02 34.02
C GLU A 428 13.89 -0.17 32.52
N PHE A 429 12.69 0.24 32.08
CA PHE A 429 12.34 0.26 30.65
C PHE A 429 13.25 1.22 29.87
N CYS A 430 13.58 2.38 30.44
CA CYS A 430 14.51 3.30 29.82
C CYS A 430 15.91 2.69 29.65
N ALA A 431 16.40 1.98 30.68
CA ALA A 431 17.67 1.26 30.61
C ALA A 431 17.65 0.10 29.61
N TYR A 432 16.51 -0.58 29.46
CA TYR A 432 16.28 -1.60 28.45
C TYR A 432 16.33 -1.02 27.03
N MET A 433 15.60 0.06 26.77
CA MET A 433 15.56 0.72 25.46
C MET A 433 16.91 1.32 25.04
N TYR A 434 17.70 1.83 26.00
CA TYR A 434 19.05 2.32 25.73
C TYR A 434 20.00 1.23 25.22
N LYS A 435 19.81 -0.02 25.64
CA LYS A 435 20.65 -1.16 25.25
C LYS A 435 20.09 -1.94 24.05
N ALA A 436 18.86 -1.66 23.64
CA ALA A 436 18.21 -2.37 22.54
C ALA A 436 18.94 -2.11 21.21
N ASN A 437 18.90 -3.09 20.31
CA ASN A 437 19.42 -2.87 18.97
C ASN A 437 18.53 -1.89 18.21
N ILE A 438 19.16 -1.01 17.44
CA ILE A 438 18.43 -0.08 16.58
C ILE A 438 18.01 -0.83 15.31
N LEU A 439 16.70 -1.06 15.22
CA LEU A 439 16.04 -1.63 14.06
C LEU A 439 15.23 -0.55 13.34
N PRO A 440 15.02 -0.66 12.01
CA PRO A 440 13.99 0.11 11.31
C PRO A 440 12.62 -0.02 12.00
N PRO A 441 11.73 0.99 11.90
CA PRO A 441 10.38 0.89 12.42
C PRO A 441 9.62 -0.30 11.80
N PRO A 442 8.81 -1.05 12.58
CA PRO A 442 8.10 -2.24 12.07
C PRO A 442 7.12 -1.99 10.92
N TYR A 443 6.66 -0.74 10.76
CA TYR A 443 5.77 -0.34 9.67
C TYR A 443 6.50 0.11 8.39
N TRP A 444 7.84 0.11 8.40
CA TRP A 444 8.60 0.31 7.16
C TRP A 444 8.48 -0.90 6.24
N THR A 445 8.54 -0.64 4.94
CA THR A 445 8.29 -1.65 3.89
C THR A 445 9.50 -1.90 3.01
N LYS A 446 10.36 -0.90 2.81
CA LYS A 446 11.59 -1.02 2.03
C LYS A 446 12.73 -1.56 2.88
N PHE A 447 12.96 -0.96 4.04
CA PHE A 447 13.97 -1.44 5.00
C PHE A 447 13.26 -1.97 6.25
N ARG A 448 13.14 -3.29 6.32
CA ARG A 448 12.33 -3.97 7.34
C ARG A 448 13.12 -4.18 8.64
N ASP A 449 12.40 -4.40 9.73
CA ASP A 449 12.93 -4.65 11.07
C ASP A 449 13.51 -6.07 11.27
N ASP A 450 13.56 -6.90 10.22
CA ASP A 450 14.21 -8.22 10.26
C ASP A 450 15.74 -8.16 10.21
N GLN A 451 16.28 -6.95 10.07
CA GLN A 451 17.70 -6.66 9.96
C GLN A 451 17.98 -5.28 10.58
N SER A 452 19.17 -5.11 11.16
CA SER A 452 19.56 -3.83 11.76
C SER A 452 19.80 -2.76 10.70
N ILE A 453 19.72 -1.48 11.10
CA ILE A 453 19.99 -0.37 10.18
C ILE A 453 21.39 -0.47 9.57
N LYS A 454 22.39 -0.89 10.35
CA LYS A 454 23.79 -1.00 9.90
C LYS A 454 23.98 -2.07 8.85
N GLU A 455 23.32 -3.21 9.02
CA GLU A 455 23.35 -4.28 8.03
C GLU A 455 22.67 -3.81 6.73
N TRP A 456 21.47 -3.20 6.81
CA TRP A 456 20.82 -2.61 5.64
C TRP A 456 21.70 -1.59 4.91
N ALA A 457 22.34 -0.69 5.66
CA ALA A 457 23.22 0.34 5.10
C ALA A 457 24.49 -0.26 4.45
N SER A 458 24.92 -1.45 4.87
CA SER A 458 26.08 -2.14 4.28
C SER A 458 25.76 -2.91 3.00
N GLU A 459 24.50 -3.29 2.80
CA GLU A 459 24.06 -4.14 1.70
C GLU A 459 23.40 -3.39 0.54
N GLN A 460 22.85 -2.19 0.81
CA GLN A 460 22.08 -1.42 -0.17
C GLN A 460 22.90 -0.27 -0.76
N GLU A 461 22.81 -0.10 -2.09
CA GLU A 461 23.36 1.10 -2.76
C GLU A 461 22.55 2.37 -2.46
N GLN A 462 21.25 2.23 -2.17
CA GLN A 462 20.33 3.32 -1.87
C GLN A 462 19.79 3.18 -0.44
N THR A 463 19.97 4.23 0.37
CA THR A 463 19.62 4.25 1.81
C THR A 463 18.40 5.12 2.15
N LEU A 464 17.73 5.65 1.12
CA LEU A 464 16.55 6.50 1.20
C LEU A 464 15.51 6.05 0.16
N GLU A 465 14.26 5.87 0.58
CA GLU A 465 13.12 5.66 -0.31
C GLU A 465 11.95 6.55 0.13
N LEU A 466 11.23 7.13 -0.84
CA LEU A 466 9.93 7.74 -0.61
C LEU A 466 8.84 6.74 -0.99
N VAL A 467 8.18 6.18 0.01
CA VAL A 467 7.23 5.09 -0.15
C VAL A 467 5.81 5.64 -0.12
N ASP A 468 4.98 5.22 -1.08
CA ASP A 468 3.55 5.53 -1.05
C ASP A 468 2.90 4.84 0.15
N VAL A 469 2.14 5.59 0.94
CA VAL A 469 1.46 5.06 2.13
C VAL A 469 0.21 4.27 1.76
N ASP A 470 -0.20 3.34 2.61
CA ASP A 470 -1.49 2.68 2.47
C ASP A 470 -2.66 3.60 2.86
N GLU A 471 -3.89 3.15 2.64
CA GLU A 471 -5.10 3.95 2.88
C GLU A 471 -5.27 4.29 4.37
N ASP A 472 -4.88 3.40 5.27
CA ASP A 472 -5.05 3.61 6.72
C ASP A 472 -4.04 4.63 7.25
N GLU A 473 -2.81 4.54 6.76
CA GLU A 473 -1.75 5.50 7.05
C GLU A 473 -2.03 6.86 6.41
N PHE A 474 -2.57 6.88 5.19
CA PHE A 474 -3.06 8.11 4.57
C PHE A 474 -4.14 8.77 5.42
N GLU A 475 -5.19 8.04 5.81
CA GLU A 475 -6.31 8.57 6.59
C GLU A 475 -5.89 9.03 7.99
N ALA A 476 -4.98 8.31 8.66
CA ALA A 476 -4.46 8.70 9.96
C ALA A 476 -3.71 10.04 9.88
N ILE A 477 -2.82 10.19 8.90
CA ILE A 477 -2.03 11.41 8.71
C ILE A 477 -2.92 12.55 8.22
N ALA A 478 -3.86 12.27 7.31
CA ALA A 478 -4.83 13.24 6.84
C ALA A 478 -5.70 13.76 7.99
N THR A 479 -6.10 12.88 8.90
CA THR A 479 -6.82 13.24 10.13
C THR A 479 -6.01 14.19 11.00
N ILE A 480 -4.71 13.95 11.19
CA ILE A 480 -3.83 14.86 11.94
C ILE A 480 -3.82 16.25 11.31
N VAL A 481 -3.62 16.33 10.00
CA VAL A 481 -3.56 17.62 9.29
C VAL A 481 -4.90 18.35 9.36
N ASN A 482 -6.01 17.65 9.12
CA ASN A 482 -7.34 18.23 9.08
C ASN A 482 -7.88 18.62 10.47
N GLN A 483 -7.68 17.79 11.49
CA GLN A 483 -8.17 18.07 12.84
C GLN A 483 -7.31 19.10 13.58
N SER A 484 -6.03 19.24 13.22
CA SER A 484 -5.17 20.28 13.76
C SER A 484 -5.33 21.64 13.05
N TRP A 485 -6.17 21.71 12.01
CA TRP A 485 -6.48 22.94 11.28
C TRP A 485 -7.37 23.90 12.10
N ARG A 486 -7.05 25.19 12.03
CA ARG A 486 -7.68 26.29 12.75
C ARG A 486 -8.10 27.37 11.77
N ALA A 487 -9.28 27.18 11.17
CA ALA A 487 -9.87 28.11 10.22
C ALA A 487 -10.02 29.54 10.82
N ASP A 488 -10.19 29.68 12.13
CA ASP A 488 -10.27 30.96 12.83
C ASP A 488 -8.93 31.73 12.91
N LYS A 489 -7.80 31.05 12.65
CA LYS A 489 -6.45 31.58 12.89
C LYS A 489 -5.54 31.62 11.66
N HIS A 490 -5.93 31.00 10.54
CA HIS A 490 -5.04 30.79 9.39
C HIS A 490 -4.53 32.06 8.71
N THR A 491 -5.29 33.15 8.79
CA THR A 491 -4.91 34.47 8.26
C THR A 491 -4.27 35.40 9.30
N LEU A 492 -4.07 34.93 10.53
CA LEU A 492 -3.59 35.76 11.63
C LEU A 492 -2.08 35.66 11.84
N GLY A 493 -1.48 36.80 12.16
CA GLY A 493 -0.05 36.91 12.47
C GLY A 493 0.80 37.34 11.27
N ARG A 494 2.05 37.71 11.55
CA ARG A 494 3.00 38.19 10.53
C ARG A 494 3.30 37.13 9.47
N ASP A 495 3.39 35.87 9.89
CA ASP A 495 3.74 34.77 8.99
C ASP A 495 2.59 34.39 8.07
N ALA A 496 1.35 34.86 8.33
CA ALA A 496 0.17 34.65 7.50
C ALA A 496 -0.04 35.74 6.42
N GLU A 497 0.86 36.71 6.33
CA GLU A 497 0.74 37.84 5.38
C GLU A 497 0.48 37.33 3.95
N GLY A 498 -0.54 37.88 3.29
CA GLY A 498 -0.96 37.50 1.94
C GLY A 498 -1.92 36.30 1.86
N LEU A 499 -2.09 35.50 2.91
CA LEU A 499 -2.97 34.30 2.87
C LEU A 499 -4.46 34.67 2.81
N ALA A 500 -4.86 35.76 3.45
CA ALA A 500 -6.27 36.19 3.49
C ALA A 500 -6.87 36.47 2.10
N VAL A 501 -6.04 36.84 1.12
CA VAL A 501 -6.49 37.15 -0.24
C VAL A 501 -6.89 35.89 -1.01
N LEU A 502 -6.37 34.71 -0.60
CA LEU A 502 -6.64 33.46 -1.28
C LEU A 502 -8.05 32.90 -1.00
N GLY A 503 -8.68 33.31 0.11
CA GLY A 503 -10.06 32.91 0.44
C GLY A 503 -10.27 31.42 0.72
N TYR A 504 -9.20 30.64 0.86
CA TYR A 504 -9.26 29.23 1.24
C TYR A 504 -9.74 29.04 2.68
N THR A 505 -10.35 27.89 2.95
CA THR A 505 -11.00 27.54 4.21
C THR A 505 -10.45 26.27 4.81
N GLY A 506 -9.75 25.45 4.02
CA GLY A 506 -9.13 24.21 4.47
C GLY A 506 -7.97 23.77 3.59
N LEU A 507 -7.46 22.58 3.88
CA LEU A 507 -6.38 21.94 3.17
C LEU A 507 -6.92 20.63 2.57
N ASP A 508 -6.69 20.40 1.28
CA ASP A 508 -7.01 19.15 0.60
C ASP A 508 -5.72 18.37 0.33
N ILE A 509 -5.59 17.19 0.91
CA ILE A 509 -4.35 16.40 0.88
C ILE A 509 -4.35 15.55 -0.37
N THR A 510 -3.35 15.75 -1.22
CA THR A 510 -3.30 15.16 -2.56
C THR A 510 -2.33 13.98 -2.68
N GLU A 511 -1.33 13.91 -1.79
CA GLU A 511 -0.34 12.83 -1.71
C GLU A 511 0.31 12.79 -0.33
N ILE A 512 0.60 11.58 0.17
CA ILE A 512 1.44 11.37 1.35
C ILE A 512 2.49 10.31 0.99
N LYS A 513 3.75 10.59 1.30
CA LYS A 513 4.86 9.64 1.18
C LYS A 513 5.57 9.46 2.49
N ARG A 514 5.79 8.21 2.90
CA ARG A 514 6.67 7.89 4.02
C ARG A 514 8.12 8.02 3.58
N VAL A 515 8.90 8.72 4.39
CA VAL A 515 10.35 8.78 4.26
C VAL A 515 10.89 7.54 4.97
N GLU A 516 11.52 6.64 4.22
CA GLU A 516 12.30 5.54 4.80
C GLU A 516 13.77 5.87 4.54
N ASN A 517 14.45 6.46 5.52
CA ASN A 517 15.84 6.95 5.39
C ASN A 517 16.70 6.38 6.52
N LEU A 518 17.53 5.39 6.18
CA LEU A 518 18.35 4.65 7.14
C LEU A 518 19.28 5.57 7.92
N THR A 519 19.94 6.51 7.24
CA THR A 519 20.92 7.40 7.87
C THR A 519 20.27 8.38 8.83
N LEU A 520 19.19 9.04 8.41
CA LEU A 520 18.49 9.99 9.28
C LEU A 520 17.82 9.28 10.46
N TYR A 521 17.22 8.11 10.23
CA TYR A 521 16.57 7.35 11.28
C TYR A 521 17.59 6.74 12.26
N GLU A 522 18.77 6.31 11.81
CA GLU A 522 19.85 5.88 12.72
C GLU A 522 20.29 7.03 13.64
N GLN A 523 20.53 8.22 13.10
CA GLN A 523 20.89 9.39 13.91
C GLN A 523 19.81 9.70 14.94
N TYR A 524 18.54 9.69 14.51
CA TYR A 524 17.39 9.91 15.36
C TYR A 524 17.25 8.86 16.48
N ALA A 525 17.32 7.58 16.12
CA ALA A 525 17.16 6.48 17.07
C ALA A 525 18.30 6.43 18.10
N ASN A 526 19.54 6.74 17.70
CA ASN A 526 20.66 6.86 18.63
C ASN A 526 20.44 8.01 19.63
N LYS A 527 20.01 9.18 19.17
CA LYS A 527 19.72 10.30 20.07
C LYS A 527 18.55 9.98 21.01
N ARG A 528 17.51 9.32 20.51
CA ARG A 528 16.39 8.82 21.34
C ARG A 528 16.87 7.88 22.44
N GLN A 529 17.80 6.96 22.15
CA GLN A 529 18.39 6.07 23.15
C GLN A 529 19.18 6.85 24.22
N GLN A 530 19.95 7.87 23.84
CA GLN A 530 20.63 8.73 24.81
C GLN A 530 19.63 9.38 25.77
N ILE A 531 18.52 9.92 25.26
CA ILE A 531 17.47 10.54 26.07
C ILE A 531 16.78 9.50 26.97
N PHE A 532 16.59 8.26 26.52
CA PHE A 532 16.14 7.17 27.41
C PHE A 532 17.10 6.99 28.59
N CYS A 533 18.41 6.89 28.33
CA CYS A 533 19.42 6.73 29.37
C CYS A 533 19.39 7.89 30.38
N GLU A 534 19.25 9.13 29.90
CA GLU A 534 19.22 10.33 30.73
C GLU A 534 17.91 10.43 31.54
N SER A 535 16.76 10.19 30.91
CA SER A 535 15.44 10.13 31.56
C SER A 535 15.39 9.07 32.65
N GLY A 536 15.90 7.86 32.37
CA GLY A 536 15.96 6.78 33.36
C GLY A 536 16.83 7.14 34.58
N LYS A 537 18.00 7.76 34.37
CA LYS A 537 18.86 8.24 35.47
C LYS A 537 18.22 9.36 36.29
N ALA A 538 17.39 10.18 35.67
CA ALA A 538 16.67 11.28 36.32
C ALA A 538 15.39 10.83 37.07
N GLY A 539 15.01 9.55 37.01
CA GLY A 539 13.76 9.06 37.59
C GLY A 539 12.52 9.38 36.74
N LEU A 540 12.72 9.46 35.42
CA LEU A 540 11.77 9.86 34.36
C LEU A 540 11.53 11.37 34.29
N TYR A 541 11.59 11.89 33.06
CA TYR A 541 11.18 13.26 32.79
C TYR A 541 9.66 13.43 32.91
N PRO A 542 9.20 14.61 33.37
CA PRO A 542 7.77 14.92 33.33
C PRO A 542 7.29 14.92 31.88
N VAL A 543 6.18 14.22 31.63
CA VAL A 543 5.49 14.32 30.34
C VAL A 543 5.04 15.76 30.09
N LEU A 544 4.89 16.16 28.82
CA LEU A 544 4.56 17.55 28.43
C LEU A 544 3.45 18.18 29.28
N GLU A 545 2.35 17.46 29.54
CA GLU A 545 1.21 17.96 30.31
C GLU A 545 1.50 18.12 31.82
N LYS A 546 2.60 17.55 32.32
CA LYS A 546 3.04 17.64 33.71
C LYS A 546 4.22 18.58 33.89
N VAL A 547 4.74 19.20 32.82
CA VAL A 547 5.82 20.18 32.92
C VAL A 547 5.30 21.41 33.68
N PRO A 548 5.99 21.88 34.74
CA PRO A 548 5.54 23.00 35.55
C PRO A 548 5.24 24.27 34.73
N GLY A 549 4.03 24.78 34.90
CA GLY A 549 3.56 26.01 34.25
C GLY A 549 2.95 25.83 32.87
N ILE A 550 3.07 24.66 32.22
CA ILE A 550 2.36 24.39 30.96
C ILE A 550 0.86 24.36 31.20
N LYS A 551 0.07 25.00 30.33
CA LYS A 551 -1.39 25.02 30.46
C LYS A 551 -1.99 23.65 30.10
N ASN A 552 -2.68 23.05 31.06
CA ASN A 552 -3.41 21.79 30.87
C ASN A 552 -4.60 21.95 29.91
N GLY A 553 -4.87 20.94 29.08
CA GLY A 553 -6.10 20.81 28.29
C GLY A 553 -6.03 21.24 26.82
N GLN A 554 -4.86 21.61 26.29
CA GLN A 554 -4.68 21.77 24.83
C GLN A 554 -4.35 20.43 24.17
N SER A 555 -5.08 20.09 23.12
CA SER A 555 -4.87 18.89 22.31
C SER A 555 -3.52 18.94 21.59
N THR A 556 -2.62 18.01 21.91
CA THR A 556 -1.41 17.72 21.14
C THR A 556 -1.78 16.86 19.93
N ILE A 557 -0.90 16.75 18.91
CA ILE A 557 -1.14 15.80 17.80
C ILE A 557 -1.32 14.38 18.33
N LYS A 558 -0.64 14.01 19.41
CA LYS A 558 -0.81 12.72 20.09
C LYS A 558 -2.24 12.44 20.56
N SER A 559 -3.00 13.47 20.93
CA SER A 559 -4.43 13.29 21.27
C SER A 559 -5.31 12.96 20.07
N LEU A 560 -4.81 13.18 18.85
CA LEU A 560 -5.47 12.82 17.58
C LEU A 560 -5.11 11.40 17.12
N LEU A 561 -4.09 10.78 17.74
CA LEU A 561 -3.65 9.43 17.41
C LEU A 561 -4.57 8.41 18.08
N ASN A 562 -4.91 7.34 17.35
CA ASN A 562 -5.72 6.23 17.86
C ASN A 562 -4.98 4.90 17.70
N GLY A 563 -5.36 3.92 18.55
CA GLY A 563 -4.83 2.56 18.52
C GLY A 563 -3.30 2.53 18.40
N GLU A 564 -2.82 1.82 17.38
CA GLU A 564 -1.39 1.57 17.16
C GLU A 564 -0.57 2.82 16.87
N TRP A 565 -1.18 3.89 16.38
CA TRP A 565 -0.46 5.14 16.12
C TRP A 565 -0.01 5.82 17.42
N ALA A 566 -0.83 5.72 18.47
CA ALA A 566 -0.46 6.20 19.79
C ALA A 566 0.66 5.35 20.42
N ASP A 567 0.65 4.04 20.17
CA ASP A 567 1.65 3.10 20.69
C ASP A 567 3.03 3.24 20.02
N ARG A 568 3.12 3.95 18.88
CA ARG A 568 4.40 4.24 18.19
C ARG A 568 5.28 5.24 18.95
N LEU A 569 4.76 5.95 19.95
CA LEU A 569 5.46 7.04 20.64
C LEU A 569 5.83 6.65 22.08
N TYR A 570 7.06 7.01 22.48
CA TYR A 570 7.59 6.80 23.82
C TYR A 570 7.45 8.05 24.68
N ALA A 571 6.53 7.98 25.65
CA ALA A 571 6.28 9.05 26.61
C ALA A 571 7.47 9.28 27.56
N GLU A 572 8.28 8.24 27.79
CA GLU A 572 9.50 8.23 28.61
C GLU A 572 10.56 9.24 28.14
N VAL A 573 10.53 9.60 26.85
CA VAL A 573 11.44 10.56 26.21
C VAL A 573 10.70 11.76 25.60
N ASN A 574 9.43 11.93 25.95
CA ASN A 574 8.54 12.92 25.34
C ASN A 574 8.59 12.90 23.80
N GLU A 575 8.47 11.69 23.22
CA GLU A 575 8.38 11.53 21.78
C GLU A 575 6.99 11.96 21.29
N GLU A 576 6.97 12.88 20.34
CA GLU A 576 5.74 13.51 19.83
C GLU A 576 5.82 13.68 18.31
N TYR A 577 4.65 13.77 17.67
CA TYR A 577 4.55 14.20 16.28
C TYR A 577 4.27 15.69 16.18
N PHE A 578 4.91 16.33 15.20
CA PHE A 578 4.75 17.73 14.86
C PHE A 578 4.67 17.94 13.35
N LEU A 579 4.15 19.08 12.94
CA LEU A 579 4.09 19.52 11.55
C LEU A 579 5.17 20.57 11.30
N HIS A 580 5.80 20.48 10.13
CA HIS A 580 6.81 21.43 9.68
C HIS A 580 6.55 21.85 8.24
N GLY A 581 6.13 23.09 8.04
CA GLY A 581 5.98 23.66 6.70
C GLY A 581 7.32 24.17 6.19
N THR A 582 7.60 23.94 4.91
CA THR A 582 8.80 24.45 4.26
C THR A 582 8.50 24.79 2.82
N LYS A 583 9.34 25.65 2.24
CA LYS A 583 9.20 26.07 0.85
C LYS A 583 9.57 24.95 -0.12
N PRO A 584 9.02 24.93 -1.35
CA PRO A 584 9.26 23.87 -2.33
C PRO A 584 10.75 23.59 -2.59
N GLU A 585 11.58 24.63 -2.64
CA GLU A 585 13.03 24.49 -2.87
C GLU A 585 13.78 23.72 -1.76
N ASN A 586 13.19 23.59 -0.56
CA ASN A 586 13.82 22.94 0.57
C ASN A 586 13.32 21.50 0.78
N VAL A 587 12.22 21.10 0.14
CA VAL A 587 11.55 19.81 0.40
C VAL A 587 12.52 18.63 0.24
N GLU A 588 13.27 18.61 -0.87
CA GLU A 588 14.26 17.57 -1.12
C GLU A 588 15.36 17.53 -0.06
N SER A 589 15.88 18.70 0.32
CA SER A 589 16.91 18.78 1.36
C SER A 589 16.42 18.24 2.71
N VAL A 590 15.14 18.42 3.05
CA VAL A 590 14.58 17.97 4.33
C VAL A 590 14.51 16.45 4.41
N TYR A 591 13.96 15.75 3.41
CA TYR A 591 13.89 14.27 3.48
C TYR A 591 15.22 13.57 3.17
N THR A 592 16.15 14.24 2.47
CA THR A 592 17.50 13.69 2.19
C THR A 592 18.48 13.92 3.32
N GLN A 593 18.52 15.14 3.87
CA GLN A 593 19.55 15.57 4.81
C GLN A 593 19.01 15.78 6.23
N GLY A 594 17.69 15.82 6.43
CA GLY A 594 17.05 16.12 7.70
C GLY A 594 16.90 17.62 7.96
N LEU A 595 16.12 17.98 8.97
CA LEU A 595 15.97 19.36 9.43
C LEU A 595 17.31 19.88 9.98
N ASP A 596 17.67 21.13 9.72
CA ASP A 596 18.94 21.71 10.17
C ASP A 596 18.72 23.07 10.86
N PRO A 597 18.97 23.18 12.17
CA PRO A 597 18.77 24.43 12.91
C PRO A 597 19.68 25.57 12.42
N ARG A 598 20.79 25.26 11.73
CA ARG A 598 21.72 26.25 11.18
C ARG A 598 21.13 27.02 10.00
N LEU A 599 20.08 26.49 9.37
CA LEU A 599 19.38 27.13 8.26
C LEU A 599 18.25 28.05 8.74
N ALA A 600 17.97 28.11 10.05
CA ALA A 600 16.97 28.99 10.62
C ALA A 600 17.43 30.46 10.58
N ASN A 601 16.62 31.34 9.99
CA ASN A 601 16.91 32.77 9.89
C ASN A 601 16.19 33.57 10.97
N LYS A 602 16.93 34.24 11.88
CA LYS A 602 16.43 35.23 12.86
C LYS A 602 15.09 34.84 13.54
N ALA A 603 15.00 33.60 14.01
CA ALA A 603 13.81 33.06 14.63
C ALA A 603 13.77 33.36 16.14
N VAL A 604 12.58 33.38 16.74
CA VAL A 604 12.30 33.97 18.07
C VAL A 604 13.11 33.34 19.22
N LEU A 605 13.35 32.03 19.18
CA LEU A 605 14.15 31.26 20.14
C LEU A 605 15.57 30.97 19.63
N GLY A 606 16.00 31.68 18.58
CA GLY A 606 17.30 31.53 17.94
C GLY A 606 17.36 30.38 16.91
N ALA A 607 18.57 29.89 16.66
CA ALA A 607 18.86 28.89 15.63
C ALA A 607 18.50 27.49 16.11
N ALA A 608 17.30 27.04 15.76
CA ALA A 608 16.70 25.79 16.23
C ALA A 608 15.81 25.19 15.14
N VAL A 609 15.42 23.92 15.31
CA VAL A 609 14.36 23.30 14.51
C VAL A 609 13.02 23.65 15.15
N TYR A 610 12.17 24.37 14.41
CA TYR A 610 10.84 24.79 14.85
C TYR A 610 9.79 23.80 14.35
N MET A 611 8.85 23.49 15.24
CA MET A 611 7.85 22.46 15.05
C MET A 611 6.48 22.96 15.51
N ALA A 612 5.45 22.65 14.74
CA ALA A 612 4.09 23.13 15.00
C ALA A 612 3.14 21.97 15.33
N GLU A 613 2.27 22.16 16.32
CA GLU A 613 1.20 21.20 16.61
C GLU A 613 -0.01 21.35 15.68
N SER A 614 -0.03 22.41 14.86
CA SER A 614 -1.16 22.76 14.00
C SER A 614 -0.72 22.90 12.56
N SER A 615 -1.46 22.25 11.66
CA SER A 615 -1.30 22.39 10.22
C SER A 615 -1.45 23.83 9.77
N THR A 616 -2.23 24.64 10.48
CA THR A 616 -2.38 26.08 10.22
C THR A 616 -1.08 26.86 10.40
N LYS A 617 -0.32 26.59 11.46
CA LYS A 617 0.97 27.25 11.66
C LYS A 617 2.02 26.74 10.67
N ALA A 618 1.99 25.44 10.34
CA ALA A 618 2.88 24.87 9.33
C ALA A 618 2.61 25.47 7.93
N ASP A 619 1.35 25.57 7.51
CA ASP A 619 0.93 26.13 6.21
C ASP A 619 1.48 27.55 5.95
N GLN A 620 1.59 28.38 6.99
CA GLN A 620 2.15 29.73 6.89
C GLN A 620 3.59 29.77 6.34
N TYR A 621 4.33 28.67 6.46
CA TYR A 621 5.73 28.52 5.99
C TYR A 621 5.90 27.65 4.74
N ALA A 622 4.81 27.11 4.18
CA ALA A 622 4.87 26.26 3.00
C ALA A 622 5.24 27.03 1.72
N ASP A 623 5.15 28.36 1.74
CA ASP A 623 5.52 29.26 0.65
C ASP A 623 6.00 30.64 1.15
N ALA A 624 6.39 31.52 0.23
CA ALA A 624 6.88 32.85 0.58
C ALA A 624 5.71 33.83 0.80
N ARG A 625 5.83 34.70 1.81
CA ARG A 625 4.82 35.72 2.16
C ARG A 625 4.37 36.62 1.00
N ASN A 626 5.29 36.92 0.09
CA ASN A 626 5.05 37.74 -1.10
C ASN A 626 4.70 36.94 -2.36
N SER A 627 4.58 35.62 -2.26
CA SER A 627 4.30 34.72 -3.38
C SER A 627 3.51 33.51 -2.91
N ARG A 628 2.28 33.76 -2.45
CA ARG A 628 1.38 32.71 -1.96
C ARG A 628 0.84 31.85 -3.09
N GLN A 629 0.81 30.55 -2.88
CA GLN A 629 0.34 29.54 -3.84
C GLN A 629 -0.92 28.85 -3.30
N THR A 630 -1.70 28.22 -4.17
CA THR A 630 -2.90 27.48 -3.79
C THR A 630 -2.76 25.98 -3.98
N THR A 631 -1.76 25.50 -4.73
CA THR A 631 -1.65 24.09 -5.12
C THR A 631 -0.24 23.58 -5.01
N GLY A 632 -0.08 22.28 -4.73
CA GLY A 632 1.21 21.59 -4.72
C GLY A 632 2.13 22.05 -3.58
N LEU A 633 1.55 22.48 -2.47
CA LEU A 633 2.29 22.85 -1.27
C LEU A 633 2.70 21.60 -0.50
N THR A 634 3.76 21.71 0.30
CA THR A 634 4.28 20.59 1.07
C THR A 634 4.46 20.94 2.53
N LEU A 635 4.13 19.99 3.39
CA LEU A 635 4.50 20.00 4.80
C LEU A 635 5.05 18.63 5.20
N PHE A 636 5.76 18.58 6.32
CA PHE A 636 6.29 17.35 6.89
C PHE A 636 5.56 17.00 8.17
N LEU A 637 5.25 15.70 8.36
CA LEU A 637 5.01 15.15 9.69
C LEU A 637 6.35 14.68 10.25
N VAL A 638 6.76 15.29 11.35
CA VAL A 638 8.06 15.15 11.99
C VAL A 638 7.87 14.44 13.32
N ARG A 639 8.60 13.36 13.52
CA ARG A 639 8.72 12.71 14.83
C ARG A 639 9.86 13.36 15.61
N ALA A 640 9.62 13.74 16.85
CA ALA A 640 10.58 14.48 17.67
C ALA A 640 10.68 13.95 19.09
N CYS A 641 11.90 13.85 19.64
CA CYS A 641 12.13 13.56 21.06
C CYS A 641 12.36 14.87 21.81
N LEU A 642 11.39 15.29 22.62
CA LEU A 642 11.52 16.53 23.39
C LEU A 642 12.35 16.36 24.67
N GLY A 643 12.54 15.14 25.17
CA GLY A 643 13.36 14.84 26.35
C GLY A 643 12.94 15.63 27.59
N ASN A 644 13.90 16.21 28.29
CA ASN A 644 13.66 17.14 29.39
C ASN A 644 13.27 18.53 28.83
N ILE A 645 12.02 18.93 29.07
CA ILE A 645 11.42 20.11 28.43
C ILE A 645 11.63 21.35 29.29
N CYS A 646 12.19 22.41 28.71
CA CYS A 646 12.25 23.74 29.33
C CYS A 646 11.09 24.62 28.87
N ARG A 647 10.22 25.03 29.80
CA ARG A 647 9.23 26.07 29.52
C ARG A 647 9.87 27.45 29.68
N VAL A 648 9.74 28.28 28.65
CA VAL A 648 10.16 29.69 28.70
C VAL A 648 8.97 30.62 28.61
N THR A 649 9.01 31.72 29.35
CA THR A 649 8.00 32.80 29.31
C THR A 649 8.51 34.05 28.57
N LYS A 650 9.82 34.10 28.33
CA LYS A 650 10.47 35.19 27.58
C LYS A 650 11.34 34.59 26.49
N CYS A 651 10.98 34.88 25.24
CA CYS A 651 11.79 34.52 24.09
C CYS A 651 13.09 35.33 24.05
N ARG A 652 14.19 34.64 23.79
CA ARG A 652 15.49 35.23 23.50
C ARG A 652 16.22 34.40 22.46
N GLN A 653 17.16 35.03 21.77
CA GLN A 653 18.00 34.36 20.76
C GLN A 653 18.94 33.37 21.45
N MET A 654 18.60 32.09 21.42
CA MET A 654 19.43 31.03 22.01
C MET A 654 20.17 30.25 20.90
N ARG A 655 21.34 29.71 21.23
CA ARG A 655 22.09 28.81 20.35
C ARG A 655 22.02 27.35 20.77
N ARG A 656 21.49 27.10 21.97
CA ARG A 656 21.36 25.79 22.62
C ARG A 656 20.31 25.91 23.74
N PRO A 657 19.80 24.80 24.28
CA PRO A 657 18.85 24.84 25.37
C PRO A 657 19.43 25.46 26.66
N PRO A 658 18.59 26.03 27.53
CA PRO A 658 18.98 26.46 28.87
C PRO A 658 19.60 25.31 29.68
N CYS A 659 20.48 25.65 30.64
CA CYS A 659 20.95 24.66 31.61
C CYS A 659 19.88 24.33 32.65
N THR A 660 19.99 23.18 33.30
CA THR A 660 19.02 22.73 34.31
C THR A 660 19.19 23.41 35.68
N ASP A 661 20.28 24.15 35.89
CA ASP A 661 20.50 24.93 37.11
C ASP A 661 19.52 26.11 37.21
N SER A 662 18.57 26.00 38.14
CA SER A 662 17.54 27.00 38.42
C SER A 662 18.07 28.39 38.83
N THR A 663 19.33 28.48 39.28
CA THR A 663 19.98 29.74 39.66
C THR A 663 20.70 30.41 38.49
N CYS A 664 20.86 29.70 37.38
CA CYS A 664 21.56 30.20 36.22
C CYS A 664 20.60 30.88 35.23
N SER A 665 20.87 32.14 34.91
CA SER A 665 20.09 32.94 33.94
C SER A 665 20.85 33.21 32.63
N VAL A 666 22.06 32.69 32.49
CA VAL A 666 23.01 32.99 31.40
C VAL A 666 22.96 31.89 30.32
N ASP A 667 22.83 32.27 29.05
CA ASP A 667 22.77 31.34 27.92
C ASP A 667 24.11 30.60 27.66
N GLU A 668 25.22 31.30 27.84
CA GLU A 668 26.58 30.80 27.60
C GLU A 668 27.28 30.33 28.89
N CYS A 669 26.54 29.66 29.79
CA CYS A 669 27.12 29.07 31.00
C CYS A 669 27.95 27.80 30.72
N THR A 670 28.87 27.46 31.63
CA THR A 670 29.71 26.25 31.53
C THR A 670 29.06 24.98 32.08
N HIS A 671 27.81 25.06 32.55
CA HIS A 671 27.07 23.90 33.04
C HIS A 671 26.90 22.84 31.95
N VAL A 672 27.13 21.59 32.38
CA VAL A 672 27.08 20.39 31.53
C VAL A 672 25.64 20.00 31.26
N GLU A 673 24.83 19.88 32.32
CA GLU A 673 23.43 19.45 32.23
C GLU A 673 22.52 20.55 31.65
N ARG A 674 21.75 20.17 30.64
CA ARG A 674 20.84 21.05 29.91
C ARG A 674 19.50 20.38 29.67
N TYR A 675 18.49 21.20 29.43
CA TYR A 675 17.25 20.71 28.86
C TYR A 675 17.49 20.23 27.42
N ASP A 676 16.61 19.40 26.91
CA ASP A 676 16.68 18.84 25.55
C ASP A 676 15.87 19.66 24.54
N SER A 677 14.82 20.33 25.00
CA SER A 677 13.92 21.12 24.18
C SER A 677 13.39 22.35 24.91
N VAL A 678 12.83 23.28 24.15
CA VAL A 678 12.20 24.49 24.68
C VAL A 678 10.78 24.60 24.14
N VAL A 679 9.85 24.97 25.02
CA VAL A 679 8.46 25.30 24.68
C VAL A 679 8.09 26.70 25.16
N GLU A 680 7.39 27.44 24.30
CA GLU A 680 6.80 28.75 24.59
C GLU A 680 5.30 28.75 24.27
N GLU A 681 4.47 29.29 25.16
CA GLU A 681 3.00 29.22 25.04
C GLU A 681 2.25 30.50 25.49
N GLU A 682 2.96 31.57 25.84
CA GLU A 682 2.37 32.79 26.40
C GLU A 682 2.30 33.94 25.39
N GLN A 683 3.31 34.07 24.51
CA GLN A 683 3.46 35.27 23.68
C GLN A 683 2.77 35.19 22.32
N TYR A 684 2.53 33.98 21.79
CA TYR A 684 2.06 33.79 20.41
C TYR A 684 0.73 33.03 20.30
N ILE A 685 0.13 33.10 19.11
CA ILE A 685 -1.16 32.46 18.78
C ILE A 685 -1.07 30.93 18.86
N PHE A 686 0.10 30.40 18.50
CA PHE A 686 0.46 28.99 18.52
C PHE A 686 1.64 28.79 19.47
N ARG A 687 1.69 27.63 20.13
CA ARG A 687 2.86 27.25 20.93
C ARG A 687 4.04 26.98 20.03
N GLU A 688 5.22 27.41 20.45
CA GLU A 688 6.47 27.20 19.74
C GLU A 688 7.25 26.08 20.42
N PHE A 689 7.50 24.99 19.69
CA PHE A 689 8.34 23.88 20.14
C PHE A 689 9.62 23.88 19.35
N VAL A 690 10.75 23.86 20.06
CA VAL A 690 12.07 23.85 19.42
C VAL A 690 13.03 22.84 20.03
N VAL A 691 13.83 22.23 19.16
CA VAL A 691 15.02 21.46 19.51
C VAL A 691 16.24 22.06 18.82
N TYR A 692 17.39 22.00 19.47
CA TYR A 692 18.63 22.60 18.95
C TYR A 692 19.58 21.54 18.37
N ASP A 693 19.35 20.27 18.67
CA ASP A 693 20.04 19.14 18.05
C ASP A 693 19.15 18.56 16.94
N ARG A 694 19.66 18.59 15.71
CA ARG A 694 18.94 18.05 14.55
C ARG A 694 18.67 16.55 14.65
N THR A 695 19.45 15.82 15.44
CA THR A 695 19.26 14.37 15.62
C THR A 695 18.09 14.06 16.55
N GLN A 696 17.48 15.05 17.21
CA GLN A 696 16.25 14.84 17.98
C GLN A 696 14.99 14.70 17.10
N VAL A 697 15.09 14.91 15.79
CA VAL A 697 13.95 14.93 14.86
C VAL A 697 14.15 14.02 13.66
N TYR A 698 13.06 13.45 13.19
CA TYR A 698 12.99 12.65 11.99
C TYR A 698 11.81 13.10 11.11
N PRO A 699 12.05 13.60 9.87
CA PRO A 699 10.99 13.92 8.94
C PRO A 699 10.41 12.62 8.38
N GLU A 700 9.34 12.11 8.99
CA GLU A 700 8.83 10.76 8.74
C GLU A 700 7.89 10.69 7.54
N TYR A 701 7.14 11.76 7.26
CA TYR A 701 6.25 11.83 6.11
C TYR A 701 6.35 13.17 5.38
N VAL A 702 6.30 13.10 4.06
CA VAL A 702 6.10 14.24 3.15
C VAL A 702 4.63 14.27 2.77
N ILE A 703 3.95 15.40 2.99
CA ILE A 703 2.52 15.56 2.76
C ILE A 703 2.33 16.69 1.76
N THR A 704 1.76 16.37 0.60
CA THR A 704 1.44 17.32 -0.46
C THR A 704 -0.04 17.67 -0.41
N TYR A 705 -0.37 18.96 -0.51
CA TYR A 705 -1.74 19.45 -0.36
C TYR A 705 -2.01 20.71 -1.19
N ASP A 706 -3.30 20.99 -1.38
CA ASP A 706 -3.83 22.19 -1.98
C ASP A 706 -4.64 22.98 -0.93
N ARG A 707 -4.65 24.31 -1.03
CA ARG A 707 -5.49 25.21 -0.23
C ARG A 707 -6.86 25.31 -0.91
N VAL A 708 -7.93 24.94 -0.21
CA VAL A 708 -9.30 24.81 -0.77
C VAL A 708 -10.35 25.68 -0.10
#